data_AF-M5TDQ3-F1
#
_entry.id   AF-M5TDQ3-F1
#
_cell.length_a   1.000
_cell.length_b   1.000
_cell.length_c   1.000
_cell.angle_alpha   90.00
_cell.angle_beta   90.00
_cell.angle_gamma   90.00
#
_symmetry.space_group_name_H-M   'P 1'
#
loop_
_entity.id
_entity.type
_entity.pdbx_description
1 polymer ?
#
loop_
_entity_poly.entity_id
_entity_poly.type
_entity_poly.pdbx_seq_one_letter_code
_entity_poly.pdbx_strand_id
1 'polypeptide(L)'
;MSRFIAIKTARLIVVLTIVASLMHAGNTATGQDPATPPYDGSWESLQKMPVPAWFDDGKIGIFIHWGPYSTIGYKKGGRGYSEHVPKLLYDDAQHYYPYMDQRWGAHPPEFGYKDIIPEFKAENWDPDAWAKLFADIGAKYVVLTAEHHDGWANWDSELTPWNAVDMGPKRDLVGDLGEAVRKQGLKYAPSYHRERHTGFFAKEKYVVHSEPRPDIAEEIKRVPEAASLYGPFSYDKAFVDDYVARWKEIQTKYQPDFLWMDDFPIYTRDGNRVREGQMQPEIQYLDDSLRGMITDFMNDGASRGQDVYVNNKGANRNWPDGVGCLEKDNLKLKVIGPKWQSCTTFGTSFGYLEGDSYKTVEGVIHEMVEVISRNGNFLINIGPKADGTIVPEQLERLHAMGDWLRINGDAIYGSRYWKLSDQTDEHLVFTTKGKNLYAIKMTQPLEPFTITGTAGWNASQVTSVRLLGSDSNPAWEMTPQGVQITPPKMLGQSKHAWTFEIVTDREQHVPNAIQKDASKALKGTQKVNLEGHDMTSRVVPMGAAHPTMKPFVLPGSTVVIETASSADGFQKLSPTRASVAKVTANQATRNDPLKSLTDGNVATGIGPVFGNGVRGGAYKMDLGSVQSVSSITSWSHNWKGIRGAQKLVLYGSDAATDPGWDLSDFTPLGTIDTTGKAKKAFTAASLRASSGQSLGQFRWIVWAVSPVTETQGGENTAFQELAVEVVKLRNSSASDKPNFLFIVADDQAPFDLKIYNPESTLNTPVIDRLAAEGLVFDGAHQMGAWCGGVCTPSRHMIMSGRTVWHVPDKPKQGRNPLESDPNHVPRDLADHTLAAVFSAAGYDTMRTCKKGNSYAAANAKFTVVHDSTKRGGTDESGSAWHAKQVLTYLDQREEADDQDPFLIYFGFSHPHDTRDGKPELLAKYGAVNHRDRKTLPPANPKQPKLPINYLPKHPFNNSDMNVRDEVNVSGVWANRDERTIRNELGREFACSENIDIQIGAVLEKLKQMGELKNTYIIYTSDHGMAIGRHGLQGKQNLYEHTFRVPYIVKGPGIKPGSRVAGNIYHLDALATLCDLAGIEAPNTSEGISFKPVLEGKQNAVRDVLYGAYCGGAKPGMRCVKKGDWKLIRYESTEDGVSETQLFNLAENPDELLAEHHDPEVIALTGHTPNPNQINLANDPAYADKLDEMKQLLLDEMRKHFDPYRFSDQPNDGLEKTNVSNSQDISSNEAKEQKRKQPAN
;
A
#
# COMPACT_ATOMS: atom_id res chain seq x y z
N MET A 1 37.44 -28.62 -63.36
CA MET A 1 36.23 -28.45 -64.22
C MET A 1 35.28 -27.55 -63.43
N SER A 2 35.03 -26.30 -63.86
CA SER A 2 33.91 -25.89 -64.76
C SER A 2 32.64 -25.56 -63.95
N ARG A 3 32.00 -24.38 -63.93
CA ARG A 3 32.10 -23.00 -64.51
C ARG A 3 31.25 -22.05 -63.57
N PHE A 4 31.16 -20.70 -63.58
CA PHE A 4 31.71 -19.50 -64.29
C PHE A 4 31.41 -18.25 -63.39
N ILE A 5 32.12 -17.10 -63.40
CA ILE A 5 32.10 -15.91 -64.31
C ILE A 5 30.70 -15.23 -64.38
N ALA A 6 30.49 -13.90 -64.21
CA ALA A 6 31.31 -12.65 -64.36
C ALA A 6 30.95 -11.55 -63.29
N ILE A 7 31.80 -10.58 -62.85
CA ILE A 7 32.43 -9.36 -63.50
C ILE A 7 31.36 -8.30 -63.92
N LYS A 8 31.35 -7.00 -63.52
CA LYS A 8 32.37 -5.91 -63.40
C LYS A 8 32.11 -5.03 -62.13
N THR A 9 32.92 -4.10 -61.57
CA THR A 9 34.31 -3.58 -61.79
C THR A 9 34.52 -2.16 -62.45
N ALA A 10 34.62 -1.12 -61.60
CA ALA A 10 35.53 0.07 -61.59
C ALA A 10 35.62 1.18 -62.70
N ARG A 11 35.76 2.45 -62.26
CA ARG A 11 36.77 3.53 -62.63
C ARG A 11 36.33 4.93 -62.11
N LEU A 12 37.12 6.01 -61.93
CA LEU A 12 38.56 6.35 -61.69
C LEU A 12 38.99 7.62 -62.47
N ILE A 13 39.33 8.71 -61.75
CA ILE A 13 40.16 9.91 -62.13
C ILE A 13 39.80 10.75 -63.38
N VAL A 14 39.48 12.05 -63.18
CA VAL A 14 40.13 13.32 -63.66
C VAL A 14 39.47 14.45 -62.81
N VAL A 15 40.13 15.40 -62.12
CA VAL A 15 40.91 16.60 -62.56
C VAL A 15 41.94 16.97 -61.48
N LEU A 16 43.04 17.61 -61.87
CA LEU A 16 44.10 18.13 -60.99
C LEU A 16 44.33 19.63 -61.23
N THR A 17 44.82 20.36 -60.22
CA THR A 17 45.35 21.74 -60.29
C THR A 17 44.41 22.88 -60.73
N ILE A 18 43.65 23.41 -59.77
CA ILE A 18 43.88 24.81 -59.36
C ILE A 18 44.47 24.76 -57.95
N VAL A 19 45.77 24.99 -57.83
CA VAL A 19 46.50 24.96 -56.54
C VAL A 19 47.41 26.18 -56.47
N ALA A 20 46.90 27.25 -55.86
CA ALA A 20 47.66 28.39 -55.34
C ALA A 20 46.76 29.17 -54.36
N SER A 21 47.35 29.81 -53.35
CA SER A 21 46.70 30.83 -52.53
C SER A 21 45.45 30.43 -51.71
N LEU A 22 45.61 29.49 -50.78
CA LEU A 22 45.14 29.66 -49.38
C LEU A 22 45.69 28.55 -48.46
N MET A 23 46.99 28.61 -48.16
CA MET A 23 47.55 27.92 -46.99
C MET A 23 47.29 28.76 -45.73
N HIS A 24 46.65 28.18 -44.71
CA HIS A 24 47.25 27.93 -43.38
C HIS A 24 46.27 27.15 -42.48
N ALA A 25 46.82 26.37 -41.53
CA ALA A 25 46.13 25.45 -40.61
C ALA A 25 45.52 24.17 -41.23
N GLY A 26 46.38 23.17 -41.49
CA GLY A 26 45.99 21.80 -41.83
C GLY A 26 47.04 20.79 -41.36
N ASN A 27 46.70 20.03 -40.31
CA ASN A 27 47.46 19.00 -39.60
C ASN A 27 48.88 18.64 -40.08
N THR A 28 49.88 18.99 -39.27
CA THR A 28 51.09 18.16 -39.12
C THR A 28 50.71 16.86 -38.41
N ALA A 29 50.70 15.74 -39.12
CA ALA A 29 50.60 14.42 -38.50
C ALA A 29 51.91 14.07 -37.79
N THR A 30 51.94 14.21 -36.47
CA THR A 30 52.93 13.53 -35.63
C THR A 30 52.44 12.11 -35.35
N GLY A 31 53.28 11.10 -35.56
CA GLY A 31 52.94 9.73 -35.21
C GLY A 31 52.69 9.56 -33.72
N GLN A 32 51.83 8.60 -33.36
CA GLN A 32 51.71 8.08 -32.01
C GLN A 32 52.12 6.60 -32.05
N ASP A 33 52.69 6.14 -30.94
CA ASP A 33 52.95 4.72 -30.65
C ASP A 33 51.67 3.87 -30.75
N PRO A 34 51.76 2.52 -30.75
CA PRO A 34 50.61 1.67 -30.42
C PRO A 34 50.01 2.16 -29.09
N ALA A 35 48.87 2.83 -29.18
CA ALA A 35 48.42 3.72 -28.10
C ALA A 35 48.19 2.93 -26.81
N THR A 36 48.84 3.38 -25.72
CA THR A 36 48.57 2.88 -24.37
C THR A 36 47.05 2.91 -24.16
N PRO A 37 46.43 1.78 -23.77
CA PRO A 37 44.98 1.71 -23.64
C PRO A 37 44.45 2.85 -22.76
N PRO A 38 43.41 3.60 -23.19
CA PRO A 38 42.97 4.81 -22.51
C PRO A 38 42.49 4.57 -21.07
N TYR A 39 42.13 3.33 -20.73
CA TYR A 39 41.74 2.91 -19.38
C TYR A 39 42.68 1.84 -18.83
N ASP A 40 43.29 2.13 -17.68
CA ASP A 40 44.29 1.30 -16.99
C ASP A 40 43.70 0.22 -16.05
N GLY A 41 42.37 0.14 -15.97
CA GLY A 41 41.65 -0.75 -15.06
C GLY A 41 41.20 -0.13 -13.73
N SER A 42 41.71 1.04 -13.34
CA SER A 42 41.26 1.72 -12.11
C SER A 42 39.91 2.42 -12.30
N TRP A 43 39.13 2.51 -11.23
CA TRP A 43 37.87 3.27 -11.23
C TRP A 43 38.12 4.76 -11.55
N GLU A 44 39.22 5.31 -11.05
CA GLU A 44 39.70 6.68 -11.30
C GLU A 44 40.06 6.92 -12.77
N SER A 45 40.36 5.87 -13.55
CA SER A 45 40.52 5.95 -15.00
C SER A 45 39.18 5.87 -15.71
N LEU A 46 38.33 4.90 -15.35
CA LEU A 46 36.99 4.75 -15.93
C LEU A 46 36.10 5.98 -15.70
N GLN A 47 36.21 6.67 -14.57
CA GLN A 47 35.51 7.94 -14.29
C GLN A 47 35.87 9.09 -15.26
N LYS A 48 36.89 8.93 -16.11
CA LYS A 48 37.29 9.90 -17.13
C LYS A 48 36.60 9.65 -18.48
N MET A 49 35.72 8.66 -18.59
CA MET A 49 35.05 8.34 -19.86
C MET A 49 34.20 9.51 -20.39
N PRO A 50 34.32 9.87 -21.68
CA PRO A 50 33.45 10.86 -22.29
C PRO A 50 32.02 10.30 -22.40
N VAL A 51 31.02 11.18 -22.42
CA VAL A 51 29.69 10.83 -22.90
C VAL A 51 29.73 10.90 -24.43
N PRO A 52 29.44 9.82 -25.19
CA PRO A 52 29.45 9.88 -26.64
C PRO A 52 28.45 10.89 -27.21
N ALA A 53 28.81 11.54 -28.31
CA ALA A 53 27.92 12.48 -29.01
C ALA A 53 26.61 11.78 -29.46
N TRP A 54 26.68 10.53 -29.93
CA TRP A 54 25.47 9.78 -30.31
C TRP A 54 24.50 9.57 -29.15
N PHE A 55 24.99 9.47 -27.90
CA PHE A 55 24.17 9.34 -26.70
C PHE A 55 23.68 10.71 -26.23
N ASP A 56 24.57 11.69 -26.11
CA ASP A 56 24.20 13.00 -25.56
C ASP A 56 23.33 13.83 -26.53
N ASP A 57 23.61 13.82 -27.83
CA ASP A 57 22.78 14.51 -28.83
C ASP A 57 21.55 13.68 -29.24
N GLY A 58 21.63 12.35 -29.14
CA GLY A 58 20.59 11.45 -29.63
C GLY A 58 19.32 11.41 -28.79
N LYS A 59 19.43 11.62 -27.47
CA LYS A 59 18.37 11.68 -26.44
C LYS A 59 17.49 10.42 -26.27
N ILE A 60 16.90 9.92 -27.35
CA ILE A 60 15.81 8.94 -27.35
C ILE A 60 16.29 7.59 -27.85
N GLY A 61 15.95 6.53 -27.11
CA GLY A 61 16.19 5.15 -27.53
C GLY A 61 15.04 4.23 -27.18
N ILE A 62 15.03 3.06 -27.82
CA ILE A 62 14.04 1.99 -27.58
C ILE A 62 14.69 0.89 -26.76
N PHE A 63 13.99 0.39 -25.75
CA PHE A 63 14.34 -0.84 -25.03
C PHE A 63 13.35 -1.93 -25.43
N ILE A 64 13.80 -3.18 -25.50
CA ILE A 64 13.00 -4.34 -25.85
C ILE A 64 13.29 -5.43 -24.82
N HIS A 65 12.31 -5.74 -23.96
CA HIS A 65 12.34 -6.95 -23.12
C HIS A 65 11.56 -8.06 -23.81
N TRP A 66 12.29 -9.03 -24.35
CA TRP A 66 11.76 -10.09 -25.19
C TRP A 66 12.55 -11.39 -24.99
N GLY A 67 11.85 -12.51 -24.92
CA GLY A 67 12.41 -13.82 -24.57
C GLY A 67 11.29 -14.79 -24.17
N PRO A 68 11.60 -15.98 -23.65
CA PRO A 68 10.59 -17.02 -23.41
C PRO A 68 9.55 -16.68 -22.33
N TYR A 69 9.85 -15.74 -21.45
CA TYR A 69 8.85 -15.14 -20.56
C TYR A 69 7.71 -14.40 -21.31
N SER A 70 7.94 -13.91 -22.53
CA SER A 70 6.89 -13.37 -23.41
C SER A 70 5.93 -14.45 -23.92
N THR A 71 6.28 -15.74 -23.84
CA THR A 71 5.33 -16.84 -24.04
C THR A 71 4.35 -16.88 -22.87
N ILE A 72 4.85 -16.79 -21.64
CA ILE A 72 4.01 -16.78 -20.44
C ILE A 72 3.04 -15.60 -20.49
N GLY A 73 3.54 -14.39 -20.74
CA GLY A 73 2.71 -13.21 -21.04
C GLY A 73 1.71 -12.82 -19.94
N TYR A 74 1.87 -13.36 -18.73
CA TYR A 74 0.90 -13.30 -17.64
C TYR A 74 1.63 -13.09 -16.31
N LYS A 75 1.06 -12.28 -15.41
CA LYS A 75 1.50 -12.16 -14.01
C LYS A 75 0.30 -12.27 -13.07
N LYS A 76 0.51 -12.82 -11.87
CA LYS A 76 -0.40 -12.64 -10.73
C LYS A 76 -0.53 -11.14 -10.43
N GLY A 77 -1.76 -10.69 -10.19
CA GLY A 77 -2.09 -9.25 -10.08
C GLY A 77 -1.33 -8.51 -8.97
N GLY A 78 -1.12 -7.21 -9.20
CA GLY A 78 -0.40 -6.31 -8.29
C GLY A 78 0.97 -5.87 -8.82
N ARG A 79 1.86 -5.50 -7.89
CA ARG A 79 3.18 -4.91 -8.20
C ARG A 79 4.20 -5.97 -8.57
N GLY A 80 4.65 -5.95 -9.82
CA GLY A 80 5.67 -6.84 -10.38
C GLY A 80 5.63 -6.81 -11.91
N TYR A 81 6.63 -7.40 -12.54
CA TYR A 81 6.78 -7.46 -13.99
C TYR A 81 6.58 -8.90 -14.52
N SER A 82 6.25 -9.08 -15.80
CA SER A 82 6.00 -10.41 -16.40
C SER A 82 7.28 -11.17 -16.74
N GLU A 83 8.36 -10.49 -17.13
CA GLU A 83 9.69 -11.10 -17.32
C GLU A 83 10.32 -11.63 -16.02
N HIS A 84 9.70 -11.30 -14.88
CA HIS A 84 10.04 -11.87 -13.58
C HIS A 84 9.28 -13.15 -13.25
N VAL A 85 8.30 -13.57 -14.05
CA VAL A 85 7.40 -14.70 -13.75
C VAL A 85 8.02 -16.10 -13.88
N PRO A 86 9.06 -16.38 -14.71
CA PRO A 86 9.68 -17.72 -14.74
C PRO A 86 10.14 -18.23 -13.36
N LYS A 87 10.70 -17.37 -12.49
CA LYS A 87 10.96 -17.75 -11.09
C LYS A 87 9.71 -17.84 -10.22
N LEU A 88 8.67 -17.06 -10.52
CA LEU A 88 7.43 -17.02 -9.72
C LEU A 88 6.60 -18.29 -9.92
N LEU A 89 6.73 -18.99 -11.05
CA LEU A 89 6.21 -20.35 -11.24
C LEU A 89 6.56 -21.22 -10.02
N TYR A 90 7.82 -21.16 -9.59
CA TYR A 90 8.40 -21.93 -8.48
C TYR A 90 8.39 -21.21 -7.12
N ASP A 91 7.90 -19.97 -7.04
CA ASP A 91 7.87 -19.16 -5.80
C ASP A 91 6.45 -19.01 -5.25
N ASP A 92 5.44 -19.13 -6.11
CA ASP A 92 4.01 -19.18 -5.77
C ASP A 92 3.33 -20.33 -6.53
N ALA A 93 3.85 -21.54 -6.36
CA ALA A 93 3.33 -22.77 -6.95
C ALA A 93 1.82 -22.97 -6.71
N GLN A 94 1.30 -22.50 -5.57
CA GLN A 94 -0.14 -22.53 -5.24
C GLN A 94 -1.00 -21.71 -6.21
N HIS A 95 -0.39 -20.74 -6.91
CA HIS A 95 -1.02 -19.94 -7.96
C HIS A 95 -0.66 -20.41 -9.35
N TYR A 96 0.64 -20.63 -9.59
CA TYR A 96 1.13 -20.84 -10.95
C TYR A 96 1.03 -22.28 -11.43
N TYR A 97 1.03 -23.30 -10.56
CA TYR A 97 0.86 -24.69 -11.02
C TYR A 97 -0.56 -24.93 -11.57
N PRO A 98 -1.65 -24.47 -10.93
CA PRO A 98 -2.99 -24.50 -11.54
C PRO A 98 -3.10 -23.72 -12.87
N TYR A 99 -2.37 -22.61 -13.01
CA TYR A 99 -2.27 -21.87 -14.28
C TYR A 99 -1.51 -22.66 -15.35
N MET A 100 -0.44 -23.36 -14.97
CA MET A 100 0.33 -24.22 -15.89
C MET A 100 -0.47 -25.45 -16.32
N ASP A 101 -1.19 -26.10 -15.40
CA ASP A 101 -2.15 -27.17 -15.71
C ASP A 101 -3.23 -26.70 -16.68
N GLN A 102 -3.80 -25.51 -16.47
CA GLN A 102 -4.82 -24.95 -17.35
C GLN A 102 -4.30 -24.66 -18.77
N ARG A 103 -3.02 -24.27 -18.91
CA ARG A 103 -2.46 -23.79 -20.18
C ARG A 103 -1.68 -24.85 -20.96
N TRP A 104 -0.83 -25.62 -20.28
CA TRP A 104 0.07 -26.62 -20.87
C TRP A 104 -0.29 -28.07 -20.48
N GLY A 105 -1.25 -28.26 -19.57
CA GLY A 105 -1.72 -29.59 -19.14
C GLY A 105 -0.83 -30.30 -18.12
N ALA A 106 0.22 -29.64 -17.64
CA ALA A 106 1.16 -30.15 -16.63
C ALA A 106 1.90 -29.00 -15.91
N HIS A 107 2.53 -29.32 -14.79
CA HIS A 107 3.32 -28.41 -13.95
C HIS A 107 4.58 -29.10 -13.38
N PRO A 108 5.48 -28.38 -12.68
CA PRO A 108 6.74 -28.94 -12.19
C PRO A 108 6.54 -30.00 -11.09
N PRO A 109 7.42 -31.01 -11.00
CA PRO A 109 8.65 -31.20 -11.77
C PRO A 109 8.47 -31.94 -13.12
N GLU A 110 7.25 -32.32 -13.48
CA GLU A 110 6.95 -32.96 -14.77
C GLU A 110 7.09 -32.00 -15.97
N PHE A 111 6.64 -30.74 -15.85
CA PHE A 111 6.71 -29.72 -16.90
C PHE A 111 7.01 -28.33 -16.30
N GLY A 112 8.09 -27.70 -16.73
CA GLY A 112 8.65 -26.48 -16.14
C GLY A 112 9.05 -25.42 -17.18
N TYR A 113 9.81 -24.41 -16.75
CA TYR A 113 10.20 -23.31 -17.63
C TYR A 113 11.05 -23.78 -18.82
N LYS A 114 11.92 -24.78 -18.60
CA LYS A 114 12.69 -25.46 -19.66
C LYS A 114 11.81 -26.00 -20.81
N ASP A 115 10.56 -26.38 -20.51
CA ASP A 115 9.62 -26.97 -21.47
C ASP A 115 8.69 -25.90 -22.11
N ILE A 116 8.61 -24.70 -21.53
CA ILE A 116 7.95 -23.52 -22.12
C ILE A 116 8.85 -22.84 -23.16
N ILE A 117 10.18 -22.91 -22.99
CA ILE A 117 11.18 -22.29 -23.89
C ILE A 117 10.95 -22.61 -25.39
N PRO A 118 10.65 -23.85 -25.82
CA PRO A 118 10.38 -24.18 -27.23
C PRO A 118 9.14 -23.51 -27.85
N GLU A 119 8.25 -22.90 -27.07
CA GLU A 119 7.13 -22.11 -27.61
C GLU A 119 7.52 -20.69 -28.00
N PHE A 120 8.67 -20.19 -27.54
CA PHE A 120 9.23 -18.90 -27.97
C PHE A 120 9.84 -19.07 -29.37
N LYS A 121 9.17 -18.58 -30.41
CA LYS A 121 9.52 -18.90 -31.81
C LYS A 121 9.87 -17.71 -32.70
N ALA A 122 9.49 -16.49 -32.32
CA ALA A 122 9.65 -15.31 -33.19
C ALA A 122 9.08 -15.50 -34.62
N GLU A 123 8.02 -16.31 -34.77
CA GLU A 123 7.56 -16.80 -36.08
C GLU A 123 6.95 -15.72 -37.00
N ASN A 124 6.59 -14.56 -36.44
CA ASN A 124 6.11 -13.37 -37.15
C ASN A 124 7.13 -12.19 -37.08
N TRP A 125 8.39 -12.45 -36.71
CA TRP A 125 9.37 -11.40 -36.42
C TRP A 125 10.17 -10.90 -37.64
N ASP A 126 10.02 -9.60 -37.91
CA ASP A 126 10.79 -8.87 -38.92
C ASP A 126 11.67 -7.79 -38.24
N PRO A 127 13.00 -8.01 -38.12
CA PRO A 127 13.93 -7.04 -37.55
C PRO A 127 14.14 -5.81 -38.43
N ASP A 128 13.99 -5.92 -39.76
CA ASP A 128 14.08 -4.79 -40.69
C ASP A 128 12.88 -3.85 -40.49
N ALA A 129 11.68 -4.41 -40.31
CA ALA A 129 10.47 -3.65 -39.99
C ALA A 129 10.55 -2.98 -38.61
N TRP A 130 11.04 -3.69 -37.58
CA TRP A 130 11.29 -3.11 -36.25
C TRP A 130 12.32 -1.97 -36.32
N ALA A 131 13.49 -2.20 -36.93
CA ALA A 131 14.52 -1.18 -37.07
C ALA A 131 14.01 0.05 -37.84
N LYS A 132 13.25 -0.15 -38.93
CA LYS A 132 12.63 0.93 -39.69
C LYS A 132 11.62 1.70 -38.85
N LEU A 133 10.75 1.03 -38.09
CA LEU A 133 9.81 1.68 -37.18
C LEU A 133 10.54 2.58 -36.18
N PHE A 134 11.61 2.08 -35.53
CA PHE A 134 12.38 2.85 -34.55
C PHE A 134 13.10 4.06 -35.18
N ALA A 135 13.54 3.95 -36.44
CA ALA A 135 14.09 5.07 -37.21
C ALA A 135 13.03 6.10 -37.61
N ASP A 136 11.87 5.64 -38.13
CA ASP A 136 10.74 6.47 -38.56
C ASP A 136 10.15 7.33 -37.43
N ILE A 137 10.12 6.78 -36.20
CA ILE A 137 9.68 7.49 -34.99
C ILE A 137 10.81 8.26 -34.28
N GLY A 138 12.02 8.27 -34.86
CA GLY A 138 13.08 9.19 -34.48
C GLY A 138 14.06 8.71 -33.42
N ALA A 139 13.99 7.46 -32.95
CA ALA A 139 14.99 6.92 -32.01
C ALA A 139 16.42 7.02 -32.58
N LYS A 140 17.42 6.91 -31.70
CA LYS A 140 18.86 7.01 -32.06
C LYS A 140 19.68 5.82 -31.58
N TYR A 141 19.18 5.08 -30.59
CA TYR A 141 19.77 3.82 -30.12
C TYR A 141 18.68 2.81 -29.78
N VAL A 142 18.99 1.52 -29.92
CA VAL A 142 18.10 0.40 -29.59
C VAL A 142 18.82 -0.55 -28.65
N VAL A 143 18.13 -0.94 -27.58
CA VAL A 143 18.58 -1.87 -26.55
C VAL A 143 17.67 -3.11 -26.58
N LEU A 144 18.22 -4.31 -26.66
CA LEU A 144 17.48 -5.58 -26.64
C LEU A 144 18.03 -6.47 -25.51
N THR A 145 17.16 -7.09 -24.72
CA THR A 145 17.56 -8.13 -23.75
C THR A 145 18.30 -9.28 -24.44
N ALA A 146 19.61 -9.38 -24.23
CA ALA A 146 20.45 -10.46 -24.77
C ALA A 146 20.32 -11.72 -23.91
N GLU A 147 20.57 -11.58 -22.61
CA GLU A 147 20.18 -12.55 -21.58
C GLU A 147 19.57 -11.77 -20.42
N HIS A 148 18.37 -12.18 -20.02
CA HIS A 148 17.69 -11.65 -18.85
C HIS A 148 17.98 -12.57 -17.63
N HIS A 149 17.38 -12.32 -16.47
CA HIS A 149 17.70 -13.05 -15.23
C HIS A 149 17.41 -14.58 -15.28
N ASP A 150 16.76 -15.08 -16.32
CA ASP A 150 16.21 -16.42 -16.47
C ASP A 150 17.16 -17.43 -17.14
N GLY A 151 18.39 -17.04 -17.47
CA GLY A 151 19.45 -17.95 -17.96
C GLY A 151 19.45 -18.20 -19.47
N TRP A 152 18.48 -17.62 -20.19
CA TRP A 152 18.27 -17.77 -21.62
C TRP A 152 19.06 -16.74 -22.44
N ALA A 153 19.73 -17.20 -23.51
CA ALA A 153 20.46 -16.36 -24.46
C ALA A 153 19.67 -16.14 -25.76
N ASN A 154 19.33 -14.89 -26.10
CA ASN A 154 18.71 -14.52 -27.37
C ASN A 154 19.69 -14.47 -28.57
N TRP A 155 20.95 -14.86 -28.37
CA TRP A 155 22.00 -14.85 -29.40
C TRP A 155 22.57 -16.25 -29.67
N ASP A 156 23.31 -16.41 -30.76
CA ASP A 156 24.09 -17.63 -31.03
C ASP A 156 25.22 -17.81 -30.00
N SER A 157 25.07 -18.71 -29.01
CA SER A 157 26.03 -18.84 -27.90
C SER A 157 26.74 -20.19 -27.85
N GLU A 158 28.07 -20.16 -27.90
CA GLU A 158 28.92 -21.35 -27.70
C GLU A 158 29.01 -21.77 -26.22
N LEU A 159 28.49 -20.94 -25.30
CA LEU A 159 28.62 -21.10 -23.85
C LEU A 159 27.36 -21.66 -23.16
N THR A 160 26.22 -21.73 -23.86
CA THR A 160 25.00 -22.37 -23.35
C THR A 160 24.14 -22.93 -24.49
N PRO A 161 23.62 -24.17 -24.39
CA PRO A 161 22.65 -24.70 -25.34
C PRO A 161 21.25 -24.08 -25.17
N TRP A 162 21.02 -23.33 -24.08
CA TRP A 162 19.78 -22.61 -23.81
C TRP A 162 19.78 -21.26 -24.51
N ASN A 163 19.86 -21.32 -25.84
CA ASN A 163 19.98 -20.15 -26.71
C ASN A 163 19.00 -20.18 -27.90
N ALA A 164 18.78 -19.02 -28.52
CA ALA A 164 17.77 -18.83 -29.58
C ALA A 164 18.09 -19.48 -30.94
N VAL A 165 19.31 -19.99 -31.15
CA VAL A 165 19.69 -20.79 -32.33
C VAL A 165 19.50 -22.29 -32.05
N ASP A 166 19.93 -22.77 -30.89
CA ASP A 166 19.78 -24.17 -30.49
C ASP A 166 18.36 -24.54 -30.05
N MET A 167 17.54 -23.58 -29.64
CA MET A 167 16.15 -23.79 -29.21
C MET A 167 15.21 -22.70 -29.74
N GLY A 168 13.90 -22.89 -29.57
CA GLY A 168 12.88 -21.88 -29.86
C GLY A 168 12.95 -21.30 -31.28
N PRO A 169 13.39 -20.03 -31.49
CA PRO A 169 13.35 -19.36 -32.80
C PRO A 169 14.22 -19.95 -33.91
N LYS A 170 15.28 -20.71 -33.55
CA LYS A 170 16.32 -21.17 -34.50
C LYS A 170 17.01 -20.02 -35.25
N ARG A 171 17.21 -18.90 -34.57
CA ARG A 171 17.65 -17.61 -35.13
C ARG A 171 18.40 -16.77 -34.09
N ASP A 172 19.50 -16.15 -34.51
CA ASP A 172 20.22 -15.17 -33.68
C ASP A 172 19.44 -13.84 -33.66
N LEU A 173 18.66 -13.61 -32.61
CA LEU A 173 17.82 -12.42 -32.48
C LEU A 173 18.65 -11.17 -32.18
N VAL A 174 19.83 -11.34 -31.59
CA VAL A 174 20.74 -10.24 -31.24
C VAL A 174 21.54 -9.79 -32.46
N GLY A 175 22.06 -10.72 -33.26
CA GLY A 175 22.74 -10.44 -34.52
C GLY A 175 21.82 -9.81 -35.56
N ASP A 176 20.68 -10.44 -35.86
CA ASP A 176 19.75 -9.98 -36.90
C ASP A 176 19.19 -8.58 -36.61
N LEU A 177 18.79 -8.30 -35.35
CA LEU A 177 18.36 -6.95 -34.97
C LEU A 177 19.54 -5.97 -35.00
N GLY A 178 20.74 -6.41 -34.60
CA GLY A 178 21.95 -5.60 -34.62
C GLY A 178 22.40 -5.18 -36.02
N GLU A 179 22.19 -6.01 -37.04
CA GLU A 179 22.38 -5.61 -38.44
C GLU A 179 21.28 -4.63 -38.89
N ALA A 180 20.01 -4.97 -38.69
CA ALA A 180 18.88 -4.15 -39.12
C ALA A 180 18.89 -2.74 -38.51
N VAL A 181 19.18 -2.61 -37.21
CA VAL A 181 19.29 -1.33 -36.50
C VAL A 181 20.41 -0.48 -37.08
N ARG A 182 21.59 -1.05 -37.34
CA ARG A 182 22.74 -0.33 -37.90
C ARG A 182 22.55 0.05 -39.38
N LYS A 183 21.82 -0.77 -40.14
CA LYS A 183 21.39 -0.50 -41.52
C LYS A 183 20.47 0.73 -41.63
N GLN A 184 19.74 1.07 -40.56
CA GLN A 184 18.98 2.34 -40.43
C GLN A 184 19.81 3.49 -39.84
N GLY A 185 21.12 3.31 -39.62
CA GLY A 185 22.01 4.31 -39.03
C GLY A 185 21.84 4.50 -37.51
N LEU A 186 21.16 3.58 -36.83
CA LEU A 186 20.94 3.61 -35.37
C LEU A 186 22.07 2.89 -34.62
N LYS A 187 22.26 3.27 -33.36
CA LYS A 187 23.20 2.65 -32.42
C LYS A 187 22.57 1.41 -31.76
N TYR A 188 23.36 0.39 -31.42
CA TYR A 188 22.82 -0.90 -30.96
C TYR A 188 23.49 -1.46 -29.70
N ALA A 189 22.68 -2.10 -28.84
CA ALA A 189 23.08 -2.61 -27.54
C ALA A 189 22.32 -3.89 -27.13
N PRO A 190 22.97 -5.05 -27.03
CA PRO A 190 22.47 -6.20 -26.30
C PRO A 190 22.63 -5.92 -24.78
N SER A 191 21.54 -5.93 -24.01
CA SER A 191 21.57 -5.75 -22.55
C SER A 191 21.69 -7.08 -21.81
N TYR A 192 22.34 -7.05 -20.65
CA TYR A 192 22.78 -8.25 -19.94
C TYR A 192 22.39 -8.19 -18.47
N HIS A 193 21.60 -9.17 -18.01
CA HIS A 193 20.96 -9.17 -16.69
C HIS A 193 21.20 -10.49 -15.92
N ARG A 194 22.32 -11.17 -16.18
CA ARG A 194 22.67 -12.49 -15.60
C ARG A 194 23.15 -12.40 -14.14
N GLU A 195 23.49 -11.22 -13.63
CA GLU A 195 24.01 -10.99 -12.27
C GLU A 195 23.01 -11.32 -11.15
N ARG A 196 21.72 -11.38 -11.50
CA ARG A 196 20.62 -11.78 -10.61
C ARG A 196 20.22 -13.26 -10.76
N HIS A 197 20.84 -13.99 -11.70
CA HIS A 197 20.48 -15.35 -12.09
C HIS A 197 20.66 -16.39 -10.97
N THR A 198 21.78 -16.33 -10.23
CA THR A 198 22.14 -17.31 -9.19
C THR A 198 21.08 -17.45 -8.09
N GLY A 199 20.38 -16.35 -7.77
CA GLY A 199 19.25 -16.33 -6.83
C GLY A 199 17.87 -16.48 -7.48
N PHE A 200 17.77 -16.58 -8.81
CA PHE A 200 16.50 -16.48 -9.53
C PHE A 200 15.64 -17.72 -9.34
N PHE A 201 16.19 -18.92 -9.62
CA PHE A 201 15.53 -20.22 -9.39
C PHE A 201 15.90 -20.87 -8.04
N ALA A 202 16.68 -20.17 -7.21
CA ALA A 202 17.12 -20.64 -5.89
C ALA A 202 16.09 -20.41 -4.76
N LYS A 203 16.30 -21.09 -3.63
CA LYS A 203 15.51 -20.90 -2.40
C LYS A 203 15.68 -19.48 -1.84
N GLU A 204 16.92 -18.98 -1.79
CA GLU A 204 17.26 -17.67 -1.24
C GLU A 204 17.80 -16.74 -2.33
N LYS A 205 17.60 -15.43 -2.16
CA LYS A 205 17.86 -14.41 -3.18
C LYS A 205 18.89 -13.43 -2.68
N TYR A 206 19.91 -13.16 -3.51
CA TYR A 206 20.97 -12.18 -3.23
C TYR A 206 21.84 -12.53 -2.00
N VAL A 207 22.19 -13.81 -1.88
CA VAL A 207 23.18 -14.38 -0.95
C VAL A 207 24.33 -15.00 -1.76
N VAL A 208 25.53 -15.14 -1.18
CA VAL A 208 26.71 -15.65 -1.92
C VAL A 208 26.56 -17.10 -2.39
N HIS A 209 25.95 -17.96 -1.57
CA HIS A 209 25.61 -19.34 -1.91
C HIS A 209 24.14 -19.59 -1.62
N SER A 210 23.43 -20.23 -2.53
CA SER A 210 22.09 -20.73 -2.30
C SER A 210 21.90 -22.13 -2.90
N GLU A 211 20.73 -22.70 -2.63
CA GLU A 211 20.34 -24.04 -3.05
C GLU A 211 19.19 -23.94 -4.06
N PRO A 212 19.10 -24.84 -5.07
CA PRO A 212 17.95 -24.92 -5.96
C PRO A 212 16.65 -25.14 -5.17
N ARG A 213 15.53 -24.67 -5.72
CA ARG A 213 14.19 -25.04 -5.23
C ARG A 213 13.95 -26.54 -5.38
N PRO A 214 13.10 -27.18 -4.55
CA PRO A 214 12.87 -28.62 -4.62
C PRO A 214 12.47 -29.10 -6.02
N ASP A 215 11.56 -28.39 -6.67
CA ASP A 215 11.04 -28.79 -7.99
C ASP A 215 12.07 -28.52 -9.10
N ILE A 216 12.87 -27.45 -8.99
CA ILE A 216 14.04 -27.17 -9.86
C ILE A 216 15.09 -28.28 -9.72
N ALA A 217 15.38 -28.73 -8.50
CA ALA A 217 16.34 -29.81 -8.26
C ALA A 217 15.85 -31.16 -8.83
N GLU A 218 14.54 -31.43 -8.75
CA GLU A 218 13.93 -32.62 -9.34
C GLU A 218 13.84 -32.52 -10.88
N GLU A 219 13.58 -31.32 -11.45
CA GLU A 219 13.69 -31.07 -12.89
C GLU A 219 15.11 -31.30 -13.41
N ILE A 220 16.14 -30.79 -12.74
CA ILE A 220 17.56 -31.03 -13.10
C ILE A 220 17.90 -32.51 -12.98
N LYS A 221 17.35 -33.22 -11.98
CA LYS A 221 17.53 -34.68 -11.83
C LYS A 221 16.84 -35.48 -12.95
N ARG A 222 15.83 -34.92 -13.61
CA ARG A 222 15.09 -35.54 -14.74
C ARG A 222 15.66 -35.17 -16.11
N VAL A 223 16.16 -33.94 -16.25
CA VAL A 223 16.79 -33.37 -17.44
C VAL A 223 18.10 -32.69 -16.99
N PRO A 224 19.22 -33.44 -16.88
CA PRO A 224 20.50 -32.91 -16.39
C PRO A 224 21.01 -31.69 -17.16
N GLU A 225 20.66 -31.59 -18.44
CA GLU A 225 20.97 -30.48 -19.34
C GLU A 225 20.37 -29.15 -18.85
N ALA A 226 19.28 -29.17 -18.08
CA ALA A 226 18.65 -27.97 -17.50
C ALA A 226 19.43 -27.38 -16.32
N ALA A 227 20.50 -28.03 -15.83
CA ALA A 227 21.38 -27.47 -14.82
C ALA A 227 22.01 -26.13 -15.25
N SER A 228 22.33 -25.97 -16.54
CA SER A 228 22.90 -24.74 -17.11
C SER A 228 21.87 -23.67 -17.49
N LEU A 229 20.57 -24.01 -17.47
CA LEU A 229 19.46 -23.05 -17.57
C LEU A 229 19.13 -22.45 -16.20
N TYR A 230 19.08 -23.29 -15.17
CA TYR A 230 18.55 -22.88 -13.86
C TYR A 230 19.62 -22.36 -12.89
N GLY A 231 20.91 -22.65 -13.13
CA GLY A 231 22.03 -22.28 -12.26
C GLY A 231 23.28 -21.81 -13.03
N PRO A 232 24.43 -21.66 -12.35
CA PRO A 232 24.72 -22.09 -10.97
C PRO A 232 24.01 -21.26 -9.89
N PHE A 233 23.94 -21.78 -8.66
CA PHE A 233 23.21 -21.17 -7.52
C PHE A 233 24.13 -20.40 -6.56
N SER A 234 25.32 -20.01 -7.03
CA SER A 234 26.41 -19.45 -6.23
C SER A 234 27.18 -18.39 -7.01
N TYR A 235 27.64 -17.34 -6.33
CA TYR A 235 28.54 -16.31 -6.88
C TYR A 235 30.01 -16.75 -6.85
N ASP A 236 30.29 -18.05 -6.98
CA ASP A 236 31.66 -18.56 -6.97
C ASP A 236 32.42 -18.19 -8.25
N LYS A 237 33.73 -18.47 -8.25
CA LYS A 237 34.63 -18.10 -9.35
C LYS A 237 34.15 -18.62 -10.71
N ALA A 238 33.54 -19.81 -10.79
CA ALA A 238 33.10 -20.37 -12.07
C ALA A 238 31.88 -19.62 -12.63
N PHE A 239 30.95 -19.17 -11.78
CA PHE A 239 29.86 -18.27 -12.20
C PHE A 239 30.40 -16.93 -12.70
N VAL A 240 31.35 -16.32 -11.98
CA VAL A 240 31.90 -15.01 -12.36
C VAL A 240 32.72 -15.11 -13.66
N ASP A 241 33.46 -16.21 -13.86
CA ASP A 241 34.17 -16.48 -15.11
C ASP A 241 33.19 -16.69 -16.29
N ASP A 242 32.10 -17.46 -16.12
CA ASP A 242 31.02 -17.61 -17.12
C ASP A 242 30.34 -16.28 -17.45
N TYR A 243 30.03 -15.46 -16.43
CA TYR A 243 29.40 -14.16 -16.61
C TYR A 243 30.23 -13.24 -17.52
N VAL A 244 31.55 -13.17 -17.29
CA VAL A 244 32.47 -12.37 -18.12
C VAL A 244 32.69 -13.00 -19.49
N ALA A 245 32.76 -14.33 -19.59
CA ALA A 245 32.93 -15.03 -20.87
C ALA A 245 31.75 -14.79 -21.82
N ARG A 246 30.50 -14.85 -21.33
CA ARG A 246 29.29 -14.55 -22.11
C ARG A 246 29.24 -13.10 -22.58
N TRP A 247 29.57 -12.13 -21.71
CA TRP A 247 29.70 -10.75 -22.17
C TRP A 247 30.78 -10.61 -23.23
N LYS A 248 31.93 -11.27 -23.08
CA LYS A 248 33.00 -11.20 -24.09
C LYS A 248 32.57 -11.82 -25.43
N GLU A 249 31.78 -12.89 -25.43
CA GLU A 249 31.15 -13.43 -26.64
C GLU A 249 30.23 -12.38 -27.30
N ILE A 250 29.29 -11.78 -26.54
CA ILE A 250 28.39 -10.72 -27.02
C ILE A 250 29.19 -9.55 -27.62
N GLN A 251 30.23 -9.09 -26.93
CA GLN A 251 31.09 -7.99 -27.37
C GLN A 251 31.83 -8.34 -28.67
N THR A 252 32.40 -9.54 -28.76
CA THR A 252 33.15 -10.00 -29.94
C THR A 252 32.25 -10.25 -31.14
N LYS A 253 31.09 -10.90 -30.97
CA LYS A 253 30.15 -11.18 -32.06
C LYS A 253 29.43 -9.90 -32.55
N TYR A 254 28.97 -9.03 -31.63
CA TYR A 254 28.03 -7.96 -31.98
C TYR A 254 28.56 -6.51 -31.85
N GLN A 255 29.77 -6.30 -31.32
CA GLN A 255 30.46 -4.99 -31.22
C GLN A 255 29.56 -3.82 -30.75
N PRO A 256 28.93 -3.94 -29.57
CA PRO A 256 27.86 -3.04 -29.15
C PRO A 256 28.35 -1.62 -28.85
N ASP A 257 27.45 -0.65 -29.04
CA ASP A 257 27.71 0.76 -28.75
C ASP A 257 27.54 1.10 -27.26
N PHE A 258 26.79 0.28 -26.52
CA PHE A 258 26.43 0.52 -25.11
C PHE A 258 26.47 -0.80 -24.35
N LEU A 259 27.26 -0.85 -23.27
CA LEU A 259 27.24 -1.92 -22.28
C LEU A 259 26.13 -1.60 -21.27
N TRP A 260 25.00 -2.29 -21.40
CA TRP A 260 23.86 -2.13 -20.49
C TRP A 260 23.79 -3.33 -19.55
N MET A 261 23.92 -3.07 -18.25
CA MET A 261 23.76 -4.05 -17.17
C MET A 261 22.62 -3.66 -16.23
N ASP A 262 21.95 -4.66 -15.66
CA ASP A 262 20.92 -4.41 -14.64
C ASP A 262 21.53 -4.04 -13.27
N ASP A 263 20.71 -3.82 -12.23
CA ASP A 263 21.22 -3.52 -10.89
C ASP A 263 21.78 -4.77 -10.18
N PHE A 264 22.78 -4.57 -9.32
CA PHE A 264 23.45 -5.62 -8.54
C PHE A 264 23.04 -5.62 -7.05
N PRO A 265 21.85 -6.14 -6.63
CA PRO A 265 21.44 -6.13 -5.23
C PRO A 265 22.40 -6.82 -4.26
N ILE A 266 23.14 -7.84 -4.72
CA ILE A 266 24.14 -8.57 -3.93
C ILE A 266 25.19 -7.63 -3.32
N TYR A 267 25.50 -6.50 -3.97
CA TYR A 267 26.44 -5.48 -3.49
C TYR A 267 26.00 -4.77 -2.20
N THR A 268 24.72 -4.86 -1.82
CA THR A 268 24.18 -4.18 -0.62
C THR A 268 23.27 -5.06 0.24
N ARG A 269 23.06 -6.31 -0.17
CA ARG A 269 22.40 -7.37 0.60
C ARG A 269 23.47 -8.31 1.17
N ASP A 270 23.04 -9.23 2.04
CA ASP A 270 23.91 -10.25 2.65
C ASP A 270 25.20 -9.67 3.28
N GLY A 271 25.08 -8.49 3.90
CA GLY A 271 26.17 -7.77 4.58
C GLY A 271 27.21 -7.12 3.66
N ASN A 272 27.28 -7.44 2.37
CA ASN A 272 28.45 -7.19 1.50
C ASN A 272 28.86 -5.71 1.29
N ARG A 273 27.94 -4.76 1.52
CA ARG A 273 28.05 -3.29 1.32
C ARG A 273 29.30 -2.85 0.55
N VAL A 274 29.35 -3.17 -0.74
CA VAL A 274 30.56 -3.11 -1.58
C VAL A 274 31.22 -1.74 -1.55
N ARG A 275 30.42 -0.66 -1.67
CA ARG A 275 30.89 0.73 -1.66
C ARG A 275 31.15 1.30 -0.24
N GLU A 276 30.88 0.52 0.81
CA GLU A 276 31.37 0.75 2.18
C GLU A 276 32.58 -0.16 2.53
N GLY A 277 33.05 -1.00 1.60
CA GLY A 277 34.23 -1.85 1.73
C GLY A 277 34.03 -3.15 2.54
N GLN A 278 32.80 -3.69 2.60
CA GLN A 278 32.45 -4.82 3.50
C GLN A 278 32.26 -6.17 2.77
N MET A 279 33.09 -6.44 1.77
CA MET A 279 32.88 -7.54 0.81
C MET A 279 33.28 -8.93 1.32
N GLN A 280 32.47 -9.95 1.00
CA GLN A 280 32.90 -11.35 1.00
C GLN A 280 33.85 -11.61 -0.21
N PRO A 281 34.81 -12.57 -0.13
CA PRO A 281 35.83 -12.79 -1.16
C PRO A 281 35.28 -13.02 -2.58
N GLU A 282 34.16 -13.74 -2.69
CA GLU A 282 33.43 -14.03 -3.91
C GLU A 282 32.89 -12.74 -4.56
N ILE A 283 32.39 -11.82 -3.73
CA ILE A 283 31.82 -10.54 -4.18
C ILE A 283 32.92 -9.51 -4.50
N GLN A 284 34.09 -9.60 -3.84
CA GLN A 284 35.30 -8.88 -4.26
C GLN A 284 35.76 -9.36 -5.65
N TYR A 285 35.79 -10.68 -5.90
CA TYR A 285 36.15 -11.22 -7.21
C TYR A 285 35.15 -10.80 -8.30
N LEU A 286 33.86 -10.76 -7.99
CA LEU A 286 32.82 -10.21 -8.88
C LEU A 286 33.09 -8.73 -9.23
N ASP A 287 33.35 -7.87 -8.25
CA ASP A 287 33.56 -6.43 -8.50
C ASP A 287 34.84 -6.14 -9.29
N ASP A 288 35.93 -6.86 -9.00
CA ASP A 288 37.17 -6.75 -9.78
C ASP A 288 37.01 -7.27 -11.21
N SER A 289 36.24 -8.34 -11.40
CA SER A 289 35.96 -8.91 -12.73
C SER A 289 35.09 -7.97 -13.58
N LEU A 290 34.08 -7.34 -12.99
CA LEU A 290 33.21 -6.36 -13.67
C LEU A 290 33.95 -5.06 -13.99
N ARG A 291 34.81 -4.58 -13.07
CA ARG A 291 35.75 -3.47 -13.34
C ARG A 291 36.66 -3.79 -14.52
N GLY A 292 37.17 -5.02 -14.58
CA GLY A 292 37.93 -5.54 -15.74
C GLY A 292 37.10 -5.57 -17.03
N MET A 293 35.86 -6.06 -16.97
CA MET A 293 34.93 -6.17 -18.10
C MET A 293 34.59 -4.80 -18.72
N ILE A 294 34.28 -3.79 -17.89
CA ILE A 294 34.05 -2.41 -18.36
C ILE A 294 35.33 -1.84 -18.98
N THR A 295 36.50 -2.13 -18.41
CA THR A 295 37.80 -1.66 -18.92
C THR A 295 38.12 -2.27 -20.29
N ASP A 296 37.91 -3.57 -20.47
CA ASP A 296 38.07 -4.27 -21.74
C ASP A 296 37.11 -3.69 -22.80
N PHE A 297 35.83 -3.52 -22.47
CA PHE A 297 34.83 -2.95 -23.38
C PHE A 297 35.17 -1.53 -23.84
N MET A 298 35.55 -0.64 -22.91
CA MET A 298 35.91 0.75 -23.24
C MET A 298 37.22 0.83 -24.06
N ASN A 299 38.20 -0.02 -23.79
CA ASN A 299 39.45 -0.08 -24.55
C ASN A 299 39.25 -0.73 -25.94
N ASP A 300 38.40 -1.75 -26.05
CA ASP A 300 38.00 -2.38 -27.31
C ASP A 300 37.32 -1.37 -28.26
N GLY A 301 36.31 -0.65 -27.77
CA GLY A 301 35.65 0.41 -28.52
C GLY A 301 36.63 1.48 -29.01
N ALA A 302 37.52 1.95 -28.12
CA ALA A 302 38.58 2.89 -28.49
C ALA A 302 39.53 2.33 -29.56
N SER A 303 39.94 1.06 -29.47
CA SER A 303 40.82 0.41 -30.45
C SER A 303 40.18 0.29 -31.84
N ARG A 304 38.84 0.18 -31.90
CA ARG A 304 38.05 0.11 -33.14
C ARG A 304 37.54 1.48 -33.62
N GLY A 305 37.86 2.57 -32.91
CA GLY A 305 37.40 3.92 -33.22
C GLY A 305 35.90 4.15 -32.99
N GLN A 306 35.27 3.35 -32.13
CA GLN A 306 33.86 3.41 -31.77
C GLN A 306 33.69 4.11 -30.41
N ASP A 307 32.98 5.24 -30.38
CA ASP A 307 32.55 5.85 -29.12
C ASP A 307 31.53 4.92 -28.44
N VAL A 308 31.97 4.20 -27.40
CA VAL A 308 31.16 3.29 -26.58
C VAL A 308 30.85 3.89 -25.20
N TYR A 309 29.85 3.35 -24.49
CA TYR A 309 29.44 3.85 -23.18
C TYR A 309 28.85 2.74 -22.28
N VAL A 310 28.61 3.04 -21.01
CA VAL A 310 28.06 2.08 -20.02
C VAL A 310 27.00 2.74 -19.13
N ASN A 311 26.03 1.98 -18.62
CA ASN A 311 25.05 2.46 -17.64
C ASN A 311 25.51 2.22 -16.19
N ASN A 312 24.92 2.94 -15.24
CA ASN A 312 25.17 2.78 -13.81
C ASN A 312 23.85 2.82 -13.05
N LYS A 313 23.23 1.65 -12.94
CA LYS A 313 21.83 1.50 -12.54
C LYS A 313 21.67 1.54 -11.01
N GLY A 314 20.52 2.05 -10.57
CA GLY A 314 20.02 1.90 -9.21
C GLY A 314 20.49 2.94 -8.19
N ALA A 315 19.78 2.97 -7.06
CA ALA A 315 20.01 3.95 -6.00
C ALA A 315 21.38 3.79 -5.31
N ASN A 316 21.82 2.54 -5.14
CA ASN A 316 23.07 2.18 -4.46
C ASN A 316 24.31 2.22 -5.37
N ARG A 317 24.08 2.43 -6.69
CA ARG A 317 25.01 2.24 -7.82
C ARG A 317 25.52 0.83 -8.01
N ASN A 318 25.75 0.50 -9.28
CA ASN A 318 26.63 -0.61 -9.63
C ASN A 318 28.09 -0.18 -9.48
N TRP A 319 28.49 0.99 -10.00
CA TRP A 319 29.88 1.48 -10.05
C TRP A 319 30.05 2.86 -9.38
N PRO A 320 31.26 3.35 -9.09
CA PRO A 320 31.47 4.72 -8.61
C PRO A 320 30.82 5.80 -9.50
N ASP A 321 30.31 6.87 -8.90
CA ASP A 321 29.72 8.01 -9.63
C ASP A 321 30.73 8.56 -10.67
N GLY A 322 30.27 8.77 -11.91
CA GLY A 322 31.11 9.19 -13.04
C GLY A 322 31.54 8.05 -13.97
N VAL A 323 31.44 6.79 -13.55
CA VAL A 323 31.46 5.64 -14.47
C VAL A 323 30.04 5.47 -15.03
N GLY A 324 29.90 5.68 -16.34
CA GLY A 324 28.62 5.56 -17.06
C GLY A 324 27.59 6.65 -16.76
N CYS A 325 26.40 6.52 -17.36
CA CYS A 325 25.26 7.38 -17.02
C CYS A 325 24.46 6.85 -15.84
N LEU A 326 24.01 7.75 -14.98
CA LEU A 326 23.07 7.44 -13.89
C LEU A 326 21.75 6.92 -14.45
N GLU A 327 21.30 5.74 -14.03
CA GLU A 327 20.07 5.15 -14.55
C GLU A 327 19.21 4.52 -13.45
N LYS A 328 17.89 4.49 -13.64
CA LYS A 328 16.94 3.71 -12.86
C LYS A 328 15.63 3.56 -13.64
N ASP A 329 14.89 2.50 -13.34
CA ASP A 329 13.47 2.34 -13.66
C ASP A 329 12.67 3.59 -13.30
N ASN A 330 12.03 4.19 -14.30
CA ASN A 330 11.20 5.39 -14.23
C ASN A 330 11.89 6.56 -13.48
N LEU A 331 13.17 6.79 -13.78
CA LEU A 331 13.92 7.89 -13.17
C LEU A 331 13.36 9.24 -13.64
N LYS A 332 13.03 10.13 -12.69
CA LYS A 332 12.63 11.51 -12.95
C LYS A 332 13.32 12.43 -11.95
N LEU A 333 14.43 13.05 -12.37
CA LEU A 333 15.13 14.06 -11.56
C LEU A 333 14.28 15.33 -11.46
N LYS A 334 14.34 16.02 -10.31
CA LYS A 334 13.75 17.37 -10.13
C LYS A 334 14.76 18.50 -10.32
N VAL A 335 15.97 18.17 -10.79
CA VAL A 335 17.07 19.11 -11.07
C VAL A 335 17.79 18.69 -12.35
N ILE A 336 18.51 19.62 -12.97
CA ILE A 336 19.47 19.34 -14.04
C ILE A 336 20.62 18.51 -13.44
N GLY A 337 20.67 17.21 -13.75
CA GLY A 337 21.60 16.26 -13.13
C GLY A 337 22.87 15.98 -13.94
N PRO A 338 23.79 15.12 -13.42
CA PRO A 338 24.85 14.53 -14.23
C PRO A 338 24.22 13.71 -15.37
N LYS A 339 24.97 13.30 -16.41
CA LYS A 339 24.35 12.59 -17.54
C LYS A 339 23.62 11.33 -17.04
N TRP A 340 22.34 11.24 -17.38
CA TRP A 340 21.42 10.25 -16.82
C TRP A 340 20.43 9.75 -17.86
N GLN A 341 19.71 8.67 -17.55
CA GLN A 341 18.70 8.06 -18.41
C GLN A 341 17.49 7.58 -17.58
N SER A 342 16.27 7.85 -18.07
CA SER A 342 15.07 7.17 -17.60
C SER A 342 14.87 5.91 -18.42
N CYS A 343 14.99 4.75 -17.77
CA CYS A 343 14.57 3.46 -18.31
C CYS A 343 13.09 3.28 -17.93
N THR A 344 12.17 3.39 -18.88
CA THR A 344 10.72 3.38 -18.61
C THR A 344 9.97 2.51 -19.61
N THR A 345 8.72 2.19 -19.34
CA THR A 345 7.83 1.40 -20.20
C THR A 345 6.55 2.18 -20.50
N PHE A 346 5.82 1.78 -21.55
CA PHE A 346 4.46 2.27 -21.78
C PHE A 346 3.44 1.68 -20.80
N GLY A 347 3.68 0.48 -20.27
CA GLY A 347 2.70 -0.32 -19.50
C GLY A 347 2.99 -0.43 -18.00
N THR A 348 2.55 -1.53 -17.38
CA THR A 348 2.92 -1.92 -16.00
C THR A 348 3.99 -3.02 -15.96
N SER A 349 4.51 -3.43 -17.12
CA SER A 349 5.55 -4.45 -17.30
C SER A 349 6.64 -4.01 -18.28
N PHE A 350 7.82 -4.63 -18.24
CA PHE A 350 8.84 -4.48 -19.27
C PHE A 350 8.65 -5.55 -20.37
N GLY A 351 8.63 -6.84 -20.00
CA GLY A 351 8.24 -7.93 -20.90
C GLY A 351 6.75 -7.88 -21.26
N TYR A 352 6.35 -8.63 -22.29
CA TYR A 352 4.94 -8.70 -22.72
C TYR A 352 4.01 -9.13 -21.57
N LEU A 353 2.86 -8.47 -21.49
CA LEU A 353 1.78 -8.80 -20.57
C LEU A 353 0.45 -8.66 -21.30
N GLU A 354 -0.35 -9.73 -21.29
CA GLU A 354 -1.70 -9.75 -21.82
C GLU A 354 -2.62 -8.88 -20.94
N GLY A 355 -3.32 -7.93 -21.56
CA GLY A 355 -4.22 -7.00 -20.86
C GLY A 355 -3.51 -5.93 -20.01
N ASP A 356 -2.27 -5.55 -20.34
CA ASP A 356 -1.55 -4.50 -19.59
C ASP A 356 -2.19 -3.10 -19.71
N SER A 357 -2.01 -2.27 -18.69
CA SER A 357 -2.52 -0.89 -18.61
C SER A 357 -1.47 0.11 -19.08
N TYR A 358 -1.80 0.94 -20.07
CA TYR A 358 -0.84 1.83 -20.74
C TYR A 358 -1.01 3.32 -20.41
N LYS A 359 0.12 4.03 -20.31
CA LYS A 359 0.24 5.51 -20.24
C LYS A 359 -0.58 6.20 -21.34
N THR A 360 -0.99 7.46 -21.15
CA THR A 360 -1.55 8.27 -22.25
C THR A 360 -0.46 8.73 -23.22
N VAL A 361 -0.82 8.95 -24.48
CA VAL A 361 0.08 9.55 -25.50
C VAL A 361 0.68 10.88 -25.02
N GLU A 362 -0.16 11.71 -24.39
CA GLU A 362 0.26 12.99 -23.81
C GLU A 362 1.28 12.81 -22.69
N GLY A 363 1.03 11.90 -21.74
CA GLY A 363 1.95 11.60 -20.65
C GLY A 363 3.31 11.06 -21.11
N VAL A 364 3.35 10.30 -22.21
CA VAL A 364 4.60 9.85 -22.84
C VAL A 364 5.39 11.04 -23.40
N ILE A 365 4.75 11.91 -24.18
CA ILE A 365 5.39 13.08 -24.78
C ILE A 365 5.87 14.05 -23.69
N HIS A 366 5.07 14.25 -22.65
CA HIS A 366 5.41 15.11 -21.51
C HIS A 366 6.60 14.55 -20.72
N GLU A 367 6.60 13.24 -20.39
CA GLU A 367 7.71 12.58 -19.69
C GLU A 367 9.02 12.66 -20.47
N MET A 368 8.98 12.40 -21.78
CA MET A 368 10.13 12.53 -22.68
C MET A 368 10.75 13.94 -22.61
N VAL A 369 9.91 14.97 -22.71
CA VAL A 369 10.35 16.38 -22.71
C VAL A 369 10.93 16.80 -21.35
N GLU A 370 10.32 16.38 -20.23
CA GLU A 370 10.84 16.64 -18.87
C GLU A 370 12.18 15.93 -18.57
N VAL A 371 12.35 14.69 -19.04
CA VAL A 371 13.62 13.95 -18.90
C VAL A 371 14.75 14.69 -19.61
N ILE A 372 14.50 15.15 -20.84
CA ILE A 372 15.52 15.72 -21.73
C ILE A 372 15.93 17.14 -21.29
N SER A 373 15.00 17.98 -20.84
CA SER A 373 15.33 19.33 -20.32
C SER A 373 16.20 19.30 -19.07
N ARG A 374 16.11 18.23 -18.28
CA ARG A 374 16.89 18.01 -17.05
C ARG A 374 18.20 17.25 -17.28
N ASN A 375 18.74 17.28 -18.51
CA ASN A 375 19.99 16.61 -18.97
C ASN A 375 19.89 15.08 -19.18
N GLY A 376 18.69 14.52 -19.15
CA GLY A 376 18.47 13.08 -19.29
C GLY A 376 18.39 12.59 -20.74
N ASN A 377 18.40 11.27 -20.86
CA ASN A 377 17.99 10.52 -22.04
C ASN A 377 16.71 9.72 -21.74
N PHE A 378 15.82 9.59 -22.72
CA PHE A 378 14.57 8.84 -22.60
C PHE A 378 14.73 7.47 -23.28
N LEU A 379 14.75 6.40 -22.50
CA LEU A 379 14.81 5.02 -22.99
C LEU A 379 13.45 4.35 -22.73
N ILE A 380 12.62 4.28 -23.77
CA ILE A 380 11.25 3.79 -23.69
C ILE A 380 11.16 2.34 -24.15
N ASN A 381 10.59 1.49 -23.31
CA ASN A 381 10.52 0.06 -23.50
C ASN A 381 9.25 -0.39 -24.22
N ILE A 382 9.41 -1.37 -25.12
CA ILE A 382 8.34 -2.23 -25.62
C ILE A 382 8.48 -3.67 -25.08
N GLY A 383 7.34 -4.34 -24.91
CA GLY A 383 7.24 -5.74 -24.52
C GLY A 383 6.52 -6.55 -25.62
N PRO A 384 7.26 -7.11 -26.61
CA PRO A 384 6.68 -7.83 -27.74
C PRO A 384 6.24 -9.26 -27.37
N LYS A 385 5.24 -9.77 -28.09
CA LYS A 385 4.73 -11.14 -27.95
C LYS A 385 5.77 -12.18 -28.37
N ALA A 386 5.62 -13.43 -27.93
CA ALA A 386 6.52 -14.54 -28.27
C ALA A 386 6.69 -14.84 -29.78
N ASP A 387 5.78 -14.36 -30.62
CA ASP A 387 5.86 -14.46 -32.08
C ASP A 387 6.64 -13.29 -32.73
N GLY A 388 7.00 -12.26 -31.97
CA GLY A 388 7.67 -11.05 -32.47
C GLY A 388 6.74 -9.92 -32.90
N THR A 389 5.44 -10.02 -32.65
CA THR A 389 4.52 -8.89 -32.87
C THR A 389 4.56 -7.89 -31.70
N ILE A 390 4.56 -6.59 -32.05
CA ILE A 390 4.38 -5.49 -31.09
C ILE A 390 2.88 -5.22 -30.96
N VAL A 391 2.39 -5.02 -29.73
CA VAL A 391 0.96 -4.80 -29.49
C VAL A 391 0.48 -3.42 -29.99
N PRO A 392 -0.78 -3.28 -30.46
CA PRO A 392 -1.28 -2.05 -31.06
C PRO A 392 -1.14 -0.80 -30.18
N GLU A 393 -1.30 -0.95 -28.87
CA GLU A 393 -1.24 0.14 -27.89
C GLU A 393 0.17 0.73 -27.79
N GLN A 394 1.20 -0.12 -27.88
CA GLN A 394 2.60 0.32 -27.88
C GLN A 394 2.95 0.98 -29.23
N LEU A 395 2.44 0.44 -30.34
CA LEU A 395 2.60 1.03 -31.68
C LEU A 395 1.96 2.42 -31.78
N GLU A 396 0.73 2.61 -31.27
CA GLU A 396 0.04 3.90 -31.21
C GLU A 396 0.93 4.99 -30.57
N ARG A 397 1.54 4.67 -29.42
CA ARG A 397 2.36 5.59 -28.63
C ARG A 397 3.70 5.88 -29.29
N LEU A 398 4.34 4.89 -29.91
CA LEU A 398 5.55 5.09 -30.72
C LEU A 398 5.26 6.02 -31.91
N HIS A 399 4.18 5.78 -32.66
CA HIS A 399 3.82 6.61 -33.80
C HIS A 399 3.47 8.04 -33.39
N ALA A 400 2.67 8.24 -32.34
CA ALA A 400 2.32 9.59 -31.87
C ALA A 400 3.52 10.37 -31.33
N MET A 401 4.45 9.69 -30.64
CA MET A 401 5.74 10.28 -30.23
C MET A 401 6.57 10.68 -31.46
N GLY A 402 6.67 9.80 -32.46
CA GLY A 402 7.37 10.06 -33.72
C GLY A 402 6.79 11.22 -34.53
N ASP A 403 5.47 11.33 -34.59
CA ASP A 403 4.75 12.42 -35.26
C ASP A 403 5.02 13.77 -34.57
N TRP A 404 5.04 13.79 -33.23
CA TRP A 404 5.42 14.99 -32.47
C TRP A 404 6.89 15.37 -32.71
N LEU A 405 7.80 14.39 -32.69
CA LEU A 405 9.24 14.58 -32.93
C LEU A 405 9.54 15.04 -34.36
N ARG A 406 8.73 14.67 -35.35
CA ARG A 406 8.88 15.16 -36.75
C ARG A 406 8.63 16.66 -36.89
N ILE A 407 7.86 17.25 -35.97
CA ILE A 407 7.55 18.69 -35.93
C ILE A 407 8.47 19.43 -34.96
N ASN A 408 8.74 18.86 -33.79
CA ASN A 408 9.38 19.54 -32.66
C ASN A 408 10.84 19.11 -32.41
N GLY A 409 11.35 18.14 -33.19
CA GLY A 409 12.61 17.45 -32.95
C GLY A 409 13.86 18.34 -32.88
N ASP A 410 13.84 19.54 -33.47
CA ASP A 410 14.96 20.48 -33.37
C ASP A 410 15.20 21.01 -31.95
N ALA A 411 14.16 21.05 -31.11
CA ALA A 411 14.28 21.35 -29.69
C ALA A 411 14.79 20.15 -28.86
N ILE A 412 14.87 18.96 -29.45
CA ILE A 412 15.23 17.71 -28.77
C ILE A 412 16.63 17.24 -29.19
N TYR A 413 16.84 16.92 -30.46
CA TYR A 413 18.09 16.34 -30.94
C TYR A 413 19.20 17.39 -31.01
N GLY A 414 20.36 17.06 -30.42
CA GLY A 414 21.48 17.99 -30.26
C GLY A 414 21.25 19.11 -29.23
N SER A 415 20.13 19.12 -28.51
CA SER A 415 19.85 20.17 -27.52
C SER A 415 20.69 20.01 -26.24
N ARG A 416 20.77 21.06 -25.42
CA ARG A 416 21.27 21.03 -24.04
C ARG A 416 20.30 21.77 -23.11
N TYR A 417 20.40 21.48 -21.82
CA TYR A 417 19.62 22.15 -20.78
C TYR A 417 19.87 23.67 -20.77
N TRP A 418 18.83 24.45 -20.47
CA TRP A 418 18.98 25.88 -20.20
C TRP A 418 19.42 26.11 -18.73
N LYS A 419 19.51 27.37 -18.30
CA LYS A 419 19.70 27.73 -16.88
C LYS A 419 18.51 27.37 -15.97
N LEU A 420 17.35 27.04 -16.55
CA LEU A 420 16.13 26.55 -15.91
C LEU A 420 15.62 25.36 -16.74
N SER A 421 15.12 24.29 -16.11
CA SER A 421 14.49 23.17 -16.84
C SER A 421 13.05 23.46 -17.25
N ASP A 422 12.31 24.20 -16.42
CA ASP A 422 10.87 24.41 -16.56
C ASP A 422 10.42 25.71 -15.88
N GLN A 423 9.20 26.14 -16.21
CA GLN A 423 8.48 27.26 -15.61
C GLN A 423 7.01 26.82 -15.41
N THR A 424 6.59 26.66 -14.16
CA THR A 424 5.38 25.94 -13.79
C THR A 424 4.08 26.70 -14.06
N ASP A 425 4.07 28.04 -13.89
CA ASP A 425 2.87 28.87 -14.04
C ASP A 425 2.29 28.82 -15.46
N GLU A 426 3.16 28.73 -16.46
CA GLU A 426 2.80 28.64 -17.87
C GLU A 426 2.92 27.23 -18.45
N HIS A 427 3.20 26.21 -17.62
CA HIS A 427 3.48 24.83 -18.04
C HIS A 427 4.50 24.76 -19.19
N LEU A 428 5.62 25.46 -19.04
CA LEU A 428 6.72 25.52 -20.02
C LEU A 428 7.89 24.62 -19.60
N VAL A 429 8.48 23.93 -20.56
CA VAL A 429 9.74 23.18 -20.41
C VAL A 429 10.77 23.71 -21.41
N PHE A 430 12.04 23.84 -21.00
CA PHE A 430 13.06 24.54 -21.78
C PHE A 430 14.22 23.65 -22.24
N THR A 431 14.62 23.84 -23.49
CA THR A 431 15.88 23.31 -24.05
C THR A 431 16.59 24.40 -24.86
N THR A 432 17.86 24.18 -25.20
CA THR A 432 18.68 25.13 -25.98
C THR A 432 19.48 24.43 -27.06
N LYS A 433 19.75 25.13 -28.17
CA LYS A 433 20.62 24.66 -29.27
C LYS A 433 21.38 25.84 -29.84
N GLY A 434 22.62 26.03 -29.37
CA GLY A 434 23.39 27.25 -29.66
C GLY A 434 22.64 28.51 -29.22
N LYS A 435 22.33 29.39 -30.18
CA LYS A 435 21.63 30.67 -29.94
C LYS A 435 20.12 30.57 -29.74
N ASN A 436 19.54 29.37 -29.91
CA ASN A 436 18.10 29.18 -29.84
C ASN A 436 17.72 28.68 -28.44
N LEU A 437 16.77 29.37 -27.80
CA LEU A 437 16.04 28.89 -26.64
C LEU A 437 14.70 28.33 -27.15
N TYR A 438 14.36 27.10 -26.79
CA TYR A 438 13.06 26.52 -27.05
C TYR A 438 12.24 26.53 -25.78
N ALA A 439 11.01 27.02 -25.88
CA ALA A 439 9.99 27.00 -24.84
C ALA A 439 8.86 26.06 -25.30
N ILE A 440 8.83 24.86 -24.75
CA ILE A 440 7.86 23.81 -25.08
C ILE A 440 6.69 23.96 -24.11
N LYS A 441 5.53 24.44 -24.58
CA LYS A 441 4.32 24.56 -23.77
C LYS A 441 3.58 23.22 -23.76
N MET A 442 3.38 22.68 -22.56
CA MET A 442 2.79 21.36 -22.32
C MET A 442 1.25 21.40 -22.29
N THR A 443 0.68 22.60 -22.28
CA THR A 443 -0.77 22.87 -22.37
C THR A 443 -1.07 23.72 -23.62
N GLN A 444 -2.31 23.68 -24.10
CA GLN A 444 -2.67 24.38 -25.35
C GLN A 444 -2.51 25.90 -25.21
N PRO A 445 -1.66 26.57 -26.01
CA PRO A 445 -1.45 28.01 -25.96
C PRO A 445 -2.66 28.77 -26.55
N LEU A 446 -3.61 29.13 -25.69
CA LEU A 446 -4.80 29.91 -26.07
C LEU A 446 -4.63 31.43 -25.85
N GLU A 447 -3.88 31.83 -24.82
CA GLU A 447 -3.71 33.22 -24.37
C GLU A 447 -2.22 33.64 -24.37
N PRO A 448 -1.91 34.96 -24.36
CA PRO A 448 -0.53 35.45 -24.24
C PRO A 448 0.16 34.99 -22.96
N PHE A 449 1.42 34.56 -23.06
CA PHE A 449 2.22 34.05 -21.96
C PHE A 449 3.64 34.64 -21.92
N THR A 450 4.29 34.68 -20.76
CA THR A 450 5.61 35.32 -20.59
C THR A 450 6.67 34.33 -20.11
N ILE A 451 7.83 34.29 -20.79
CA ILE A 451 8.98 33.46 -20.40
C ILE A 451 9.78 34.21 -19.32
N THR A 452 9.41 34.05 -18.06
CA THR A 452 9.94 34.85 -16.93
C THR A 452 11.44 34.67 -16.71
N GLY A 453 12.00 33.53 -17.10
CA GLY A 453 13.45 33.29 -17.13
C GLY A 453 14.24 34.27 -18.03
N THR A 454 13.59 35.03 -18.91
CA THR A 454 14.20 36.07 -19.76
C THR A 454 14.09 37.49 -19.19
N ALA A 455 13.56 37.67 -17.98
CA ALA A 455 13.50 38.98 -17.31
C ALA A 455 14.87 39.69 -17.29
N GLY A 456 14.87 40.99 -17.54
CA GLY A 456 16.09 41.79 -17.69
C GLY A 456 16.82 41.63 -19.04
N TRP A 457 16.29 40.85 -19.98
CA TRP A 457 16.68 40.98 -21.39
C TRP A 457 16.11 42.27 -21.99
N ASN A 458 16.69 42.71 -23.11
CA ASN A 458 16.17 43.81 -23.91
C ASN A 458 15.82 43.34 -25.33
N ALA A 459 15.02 44.12 -26.06
CA ALA A 459 14.49 43.70 -27.36
C ALA A 459 15.56 43.36 -28.41
N SER A 460 16.78 43.93 -28.36
CA SER A 460 17.83 43.59 -29.34
C SER A 460 18.50 42.23 -29.09
N GLN A 461 18.24 41.60 -27.95
CA GLN A 461 18.73 40.26 -27.62
C GLN A 461 17.84 39.13 -28.17
N VAL A 462 16.66 39.47 -28.70
CA VAL A 462 15.74 38.53 -29.35
C VAL A 462 15.61 38.91 -30.82
N THR A 463 16.02 38.01 -31.71
CA THR A 463 15.99 38.22 -33.16
C THR A 463 14.64 37.84 -33.76
N SER A 464 14.03 36.75 -33.29
CA SER A 464 12.71 36.30 -33.74
C SER A 464 12.12 35.27 -32.79
N VAL A 465 10.78 35.23 -32.71
CA VAL A 465 10.02 34.12 -32.09
C VAL A 465 9.22 33.40 -33.18
N ARG A 466 9.23 32.06 -33.18
CA ARG A 466 8.51 31.20 -34.13
C ARG A 466 7.78 30.07 -33.40
N LEU A 467 6.68 29.57 -33.96
CA LEU A 467 6.00 28.35 -33.50
C LEU A 467 6.34 27.20 -34.46
N LEU A 468 6.96 26.13 -33.98
CA LEU A 468 7.31 24.99 -34.84
C LEU A 468 6.05 24.29 -35.36
N GLY A 469 6.07 23.92 -36.65
CA GLY A 469 4.92 23.32 -37.33
C GLY A 469 3.77 24.27 -37.68
N SER A 470 3.97 25.60 -37.62
CA SER A 470 3.00 26.60 -38.08
C SER A 470 3.65 27.66 -38.98
N ASP A 471 3.00 28.02 -40.08
CA ASP A 471 3.38 29.17 -40.92
C ASP A 471 3.02 30.52 -40.27
N SER A 472 2.27 30.50 -39.16
CA SER A 472 1.86 31.69 -38.43
C SER A 472 2.90 32.08 -37.38
N ASN A 473 3.66 33.15 -37.63
CA ASN A 473 4.55 33.72 -36.62
C ASN A 473 3.73 34.26 -35.43
N PRO A 474 4.07 33.91 -34.17
CA PRO A 474 3.50 34.55 -33.00
C PRO A 474 3.91 36.02 -32.93
N ALA A 475 3.02 36.89 -32.44
CA ALA A 475 3.42 38.21 -32.01
C ALA A 475 4.17 38.11 -30.67
N TRP A 476 5.16 38.96 -30.45
CA TRP A 476 5.93 38.98 -29.20
C TRP A 476 6.42 40.39 -28.88
N GLU A 477 6.65 40.66 -27.60
CA GLU A 477 7.32 41.88 -27.14
C GLU A 477 8.21 41.62 -25.92
N MET A 478 9.15 42.53 -25.67
CA MET A 478 10.02 42.47 -24.49
C MET A 478 9.42 43.31 -23.35
N THR A 479 8.85 42.64 -22.37
CA THR A 479 8.33 43.25 -21.14
C THR A 479 9.43 43.32 -20.07
N PRO A 480 9.30 44.14 -19.01
CA PRO A 480 10.19 44.08 -17.84
C PRO A 480 10.28 42.68 -17.20
N GLN A 481 9.23 41.87 -17.34
CA GLN A 481 9.11 40.50 -16.86
C GLN A 481 9.72 39.46 -17.82
N GLY A 482 10.19 39.86 -19.00
CA GLY A 482 10.76 38.99 -20.03
C GLY A 482 9.98 39.03 -21.35
N VAL A 483 10.32 38.11 -22.26
CA VAL A 483 9.65 37.94 -23.55
C VAL A 483 8.21 37.47 -23.31
N GLN A 484 7.24 38.30 -23.69
CA GLN A 484 5.84 37.89 -23.81
C GLN A 484 5.58 37.41 -25.24
N ILE A 485 4.85 36.30 -25.38
CA ILE A 485 4.49 35.66 -26.64
C ILE A 485 2.96 35.57 -26.70
N THR A 486 2.37 36.12 -27.75
CA THR A 486 0.95 35.96 -28.10
C THR A 486 0.81 34.82 -29.11
N PRO A 487 0.12 33.72 -28.76
CA PRO A 487 -0.09 32.60 -29.67
C PRO A 487 -0.80 33.01 -30.97
N PRO A 488 -0.45 32.43 -32.12
CA PRO A 488 -1.22 32.59 -33.34
C PRO A 488 -2.56 31.85 -33.21
N LYS A 489 -3.63 32.35 -33.84
CA LYS A 489 -4.94 31.67 -33.86
C LYS A 489 -4.91 30.27 -34.48
N MET A 490 -3.90 29.99 -35.32
CA MET A 490 -3.63 28.68 -35.91
C MET A 490 -2.36 28.09 -35.32
N LEU A 491 -2.51 27.12 -34.41
CA LEU A 491 -1.41 26.50 -33.65
C LEU A 491 -0.57 25.48 -34.44
N GLY A 492 -0.71 25.46 -35.76
CA GLY A 492 0.04 24.55 -36.62
C GLY A 492 -0.40 23.09 -36.50
N GLN A 493 0.52 22.18 -36.78
CA GLN A 493 0.27 20.74 -36.83
C GLN A 493 0.58 20.00 -35.52
N SER A 494 1.21 20.67 -34.54
CA SER A 494 1.59 20.03 -33.27
C SER A 494 0.39 19.75 -32.36
N LYS A 495 0.48 18.69 -31.56
CA LYS A 495 -0.51 18.22 -30.58
C LYS A 495 0.19 17.87 -29.27
N HIS A 496 -0.53 17.86 -28.15
CA HIS A 496 -0.06 17.51 -26.79
C HIS A 496 1.02 18.44 -26.18
N ALA A 497 1.93 18.99 -26.99
CA ALA A 497 2.82 20.08 -26.62
C ALA A 497 3.19 20.93 -27.85
N TRP A 498 3.48 22.22 -27.65
CA TRP A 498 3.74 23.21 -28.69
C TRP A 498 5.08 23.92 -28.45
N THR A 499 6.01 23.81 -29.40
CA THR A 499 7.36 24.36 -29.25
C THR A 499 7.47 25.76 -29.86
N PHE A 500 7.74 26.75 -29.02
CA PHE A 500 8.12 28.09 -29.45
C PHE A 500 9.65 28.20 -29.49
N GLU A 501 10.20 28.60 -30.62
CA GLU A 501 11.62 28.88 -30.79
C GLU A 501 11.88 30.38 -30.62
N ILE A 502 12.80 30.74 -29.74
CA ILE A 502 13.27 32.11 -29.49
C ILE A 502 14.74 32.17 -29.95
N VAL A 503 14.96 32.80 -31.09
CA VAL A 503 16.32 33.02 -31.64
C VAL A 503 16.92 34.25 -30.99
N THR A 504 18.14 34.15 -30.45
CA THR A 504 18.77 35.21 -29.65
C THR A 504 20.13 35.65 -30.17
N ASP A 505 20.68 36.73 -29.60
CA ASP A 505 21.97 37.31 -29.99
C ASP A 505 23.19 36.43 -29.64
N ARG A 506 23.05 35.51 -28.68
CA ARG A 506 24.14 34.75 -28.03
C ARG A 506 23.74 33.31 -27.72
N GLU A 507 24.73 32.47 -27.41
CA GLU A 507 24.46 31.10 -26.95
C GLU A 507 23.70 31.08 -25.61
N GLN A 508 22.75 30.16 -25.47
CA GLN A 508 21.84 30.09 -24.33
C GLN A 508 22.20 29.00 -23.32
N HIS A 509 22.98 27.99 -23.69
CA HIS A 509 23.37 26.92 -22.77
C HIS A 509 24.23 27.47 -21.61
N VAL A 510 23.97 27.02 -20.38
CA VAL A 510 24.71 27.44 -19.17
C VAL A 510 25.26 26.22 -18.43
N PRO A 511 26.49 25.76 -18.75
CA PRO A 511 27.08 24.53 -18.18
C PRO A 511 27.18 24.47 -16.65
N ASN A 512 27.09 25.61 -15.96
CA ASN A 512 27.18 25.70 -14.51
C ASN A 512 25.84 25.52 -13.77
N ALA A 513 24.72 25.32 -14.49
CA ALA A 513 23.40 25.07 -13.89
C ALA A 513 23.21 23.63 -13.35
N ILE A 514 24.18 22.74 -13.62
CA ILE A 514 24.13 21.31 -13.34
C ILE A 514 24.47 20.94 -11.89
N GLN A 515 23.63 20.09 -11.28
CA GLN A 515 23.98 19.37 -10.05
C GLN A 515 24.92 18.22 -10.41
N LYS A 516 26.22 18.36 -10.11
CA LYS A 516 27.25 17.35 -10.44
C LYS A 516 27.29 16.17 -9.47
N ASP A 517 26.81 16.35 -8.24
CA ASP A 517 26.72 15.28 -7.24
C ASP A 517 25.46 14.44 -7.52
N ALA A 518 25.65 13.20 -7.97
CA ALA A 518 24.56 12.32 -8.36
C ALA A 518 23.66 11.90 -7.18
N SER A 519 24.20 11.82 -5.96
CA SER A 519 23.41 11.57 -4.75
C SER A 519 22.53 12.76 -4.36
N LYS A 520 23.01 13.99 -4.58
CA LYS A 520 22.19 15.21 -4.48
C LYS A 520 21.20 15.33 -5.64
N ALA A 521 21.55 14.90 -6.85
CA ALA A 521 20.65 14.91 -8.01
C ALA A 521 19.48 13.91 -7.84
N LEU A 522 19.73 12.75 -7.24
CA LEU A 522 18.69 11.79 -6.83
C LEU A 522 17.83 12.29 -5.65
N LYS A 523 18.29 13.25 -4.85
CA LYS A 523 17.57 13.68 -3.65
C LYS A 523 16.29 14.42 -4.03
N GLY A 524 15.15 13.82 -3.72
CA GLY A 524 13.84 14.40 -4.04
C GLY A 524 13.42 14.17 -5.49
N THR A 525 14.03 13.21 -6.20
CA THR A 525 13.48 12.64 -7.45
C THR A 525 11.98 12.42 -7.31
N GLN A 526 11.25 12.74 -8.36
CA GLN A 526 9.81 12.52 -8.45
C GLN A 526 9.55 11.02 -8.20
N LYS A 527 8.81 10.71 -7.12
CA LYS A 527 8.37 9.33 -6.89
C LYS A 527 7.25 9.09 -7.90
N VAL A 528 7.50 8.21 -8.85
CA VAL A 528 6.50 7.76 -9.80
C VAL A 528 6.28 6.26 -9.69
N ASN A 529 5.06 5.83 -10.01
CA ASN A 529 4.79 4.42 -10.29
C ASN A 529 5.21 4.09 -11.74
N LEU A 530 4.92 2.87 -12.20
CA LEU A 530 5.31 2.39 -13.53
C LEU A 530 4.54 3.13 -14.65
N GLU A 531 3.29 3.51 -14.35
CA GLU A 531 2.46 4.40 -15.18
C GLU A 531 2.99 5.86 -15.23
N GLY A 532 4.06 6.18 -14.49
CA GLY A 532 4.73 7.48 -14.55
C GLY A 532 4.05 8.62 -13.78
N HIS A 533 2.99 8.32 -13.02
CA HIS A 533 2.22 9.30 -12.23
C HIS A 533 3.03 9.89 -11.07
N ASP A 534 3.04 11.23 -10.94
CA ASP A 534 3.73 11.94 -9.85
C ASP A 534 3.02 11.80 -8.51
N MET A 535 3.64 11.10 -7.56
CA MET A 535 3.16 10.97 -6.18
C MET A 535 3.44 12.24 -5.33
N THR A 536 3.66 13.43 -5.94
CA THR A 536 4.13 14.66 -5.26
C THR A 536 3.71 16.06 -5.80
N SER A 537 2.73 16.28 -6.71
CA SER A 537 2.41 17.68 -7.17
C SER A 537 0.99 18.06 -7.69
N ARG A 538 0.57 19.33 -7.44
CA ARG A 538 -0.54 20.16 -8.02
C ARG A 538 -0.31 21.69 -7.68
N VAL A 539 -0.92 22.69 -8.40
CA VAL A 539 -1.22 24.15 -8.03
C VAL A 539 -0.23 25.33 -8.38
N VAL A 540 -0.73 26.61 -8.52
CA VAL A 540 0.00 27.93 -8.81
C VAL A 540 -0.56 29.25 -8.05
N PRO A 541 -0.68 30.57 -8.50
CA PRO A 541 -0.38 31.83 -7.68
C PRO A 541 -1.41 33.05 -7.61
N MET A 542 -1.07 34.25 -7.02
CA MET A 542 -1.49 35.71 -7.30
C MET A 542 -1.54 36.73 -6.07
N GLY A 543 -1.67 38.10 -6.22
CA GLY A 543 -2.06 39.07 -5.12
C GLY A 543 -1.81 40.66 -5.16
N ALA A 544 -2.29 41.46 -4.15
CA ALA A 544 -2.30 42.97 -3.94
C ALA A 544 -2.43 43.49 -2.43
N ALA A 545 -2.21 44.79 -2.02
CA ALA A 545 -1.57 45.27 -0.72
C ALA A 545 -2.27 46.25 0.36
N HIS A 546 -1.66 46.57 1.55
CA HIS A 546 -2.22 47.33 2.75
C HIS A 546 -1.29 48.19 3.73
N PRO A 547 -1.82 48.88 4.81
CA PRO A 547 -1.12 49.74 5.83
C PRO A 547 -1.22 49.31 7.36
N THR A 548 -0.96 50.20 8.36
CA THR A 548 -0.76 49.93 9.83
C THR A 548 -1.60 50.75 10.87
N MET A 549 -1.88 50.21 12.08
CA MET A 549 -2.58 50.88 13.21
C MET A 549 -2.03 50.60 14.65
N LYS A 550 -2.62 51.23 15.70
CA LYS A 550 -2.28 51.10 17.15
C LYS A 550 -3.07 49.99 17.89
N PRO A 551 -2.59 49.45 19.04
CA PRO A 551 -3.26 48.35 19.75
C PRO A 551 -4.53 48.71 20.56
N PHE A 552 -5.54 47.83 20.53
CA PHE A 552 -6.78 47.84 21.35
C PHE A 552 -7.49 46.45 21.32
N VAL A 553 -8.57 46.26 22.08
CA VAL A 553 -9.50 45.09 22.01
C VAL A 553 -10.95 45.52 22.25
N LEU A 554 -11.95 44.77 21.76
CA LEU A 554 -13.37 45.00 22.03
C LEU A 554 -13.76 44.68 23.49
N PRO A 555 -14.65 45.46 24.13
CA PRO A 555 -15.20 45.13 25.46
C PRO A 555 -15.88 43.76 25.51
N GLY A 556 -15.72 43.03 26.62
CA GLY A 556 -16.28 41.67 26.79
C GLY A 556 -15.48 40.55 26.10
N SER A 557 -14.49 40.91 25.26
CA SER A 557 -13.52 39.99 24.66
C SER A 557 -12.16 40.08 25.35
N THR A 558 -11.33 39.05 25.21
CA THR A 558 -9.96 39.02 25.74
C THR A 558 -8.97 38.42 24.75
N VAL A 559 -7.71 38.86 24.82
CA VAL A 559 -6.59 38.25 24.08
C VAL A 559 -5.88 37.23 24.96
N VAL A 560 -5.84 35.98 24.50
CA VAL A 560 -5.23 34.83 25.19
C VAL A 560 -4.02 34.35 24.39
N ILE A 561 -2.89 34.06 25.06
CA ILE A 561 -1.64 33.61 24.43
C ILE A 561 -1.16 32.32 25.09
N GLU A 562 -0.95 31.27 24.28
CA GLU A 562 -0.66 29.90 24.75
C GLU A 562 0.58 29.34 24.02
N THR A 563 1.43 28.53 24.67
CA THR A 563 2.75 28.14 24.10
C THR A 563 3.19 26.71 24.46
N ALA A 564 3.87 26.03 23.54
CA ALA A 564 4.41 24.68 23.76
C ALA A 564 5.77 24.46 23.08
N SER A 565 6.47 23.39 23.48
CA SER A 565 7.84 23.06 23.03
C SER A 565 7.91 22.07 21.85
N SER A 566 6.80 21.44 21.48
CA SER A 566 6.65 20.50 20.36
C SER A 566 5.29 20.71 19.69
N ALA A 567 5.15 20.32 18.41
CA ALA A 567 3.89 20.45 17.66
C ALA A 567 2.76 19.66 18.33
N ASP A 568 3.02 18.41 18.71
CA ASP A 568 2.11 17.52 19.45
C ASP A 568 1.67 18.12 20.80
N GLY A 569 2.57 18.87 21.44
CA GLY A 569 2.29 19.58 22.70
C GLY A 569 1.49 20.87 22.50
N PHE A 570 1.36 21.34 21.26
CA PHE A 570 0.72 22.59 20.88
C PHE A 570 -0.66 22.39 20.25
N GLN A 571 -0.83 21.34 19.45
CA GLN A 571 -2.14 20.87 18.99
C GLN A 571 -3.06 20.56 20.18
N LYS A 572 -2.50 20.08 21.30
CA LYS A 572 -3.20 19.85 22.59
C LYS A 572 -3.61 21.12 23.34
N LEU A 573 -3.20 22.32 22.88
CA LEU A 573 -3.60 23.62 23.43
C LEU A 573 -4.56 24.39 22.50
N SER A 574 -4.89 23.82 21.33
CA SER A 574 -5.56 24.55 20.25
C SER A 574 -7.02 24.06 20.04
N PRO A 575 -7.97 24.95 19.68
CA PRO A 575 -9.36 24.57 19.44
C PRO A 575 -9.48 23.50 18.34
N THR A 576 -10.30 22.48 18.60
CA THR A 576 -10.18 21.15 17.97
C THR A 576 -10.83 21.04 16.59
N ARG A 577 -11.09 22.15 15.89
CA ARG A 577 -11.64 22.07 14.53
C ARG A 577 -11.34 23.29 13.67
N ALA A 578 -10.86 23.01 12.46
CA ALA A 578 -10.78 23.93 11.37
C ALA A 578 -12.13 24.60 11.07
N SER A 579 -12.07 25.90 10.74
CA SER A 579 -13.11 26.49 9.91
C SER A 579 -12.89 26.01 8.48
N VAL A 580 -13.87 25.33 7.89
CA VAL A 580 -13.84 24.97 6.44
C VAL A 580 -14.00 26.20 5.53
N ALA A 581 -14.13 27.38 6.13
CA ALA A 581 -14.08 28.67 5.46
C ALA A 581 -12.75 28.87 4.73
N LYS A 582 -12.83 29.20 3.44
CA LYS A 582 -11.65 29.42 2.61
C LYS A 582 -10.95 30.71 3.07
N VAL A 583 -9.70 30.61 3.52
CA VAL A 583 -8.87 31.79 3.71
C VAL A 583 -8.18 32.13 2.40
N THR A 584 -8.32 33.40 2.01
CA THR A 584 -7.58 34.03 0.92
C THR A 584 -6.60 35.03 1.53
N ALA A 585 -5.52 35.34 0.82
CA ALA A 585 -4.67 36.47 1.13
C ALA A 585 -4.91 37.55 0.08
N ASN A 586 -4.70 38.81 0.46
CA ASN A 586 -4.65 39.87 -0.53
C ASN A 586 -3.38 39.68 -1.40
N GLN A 587 -2.19 39.47 -0.81
CA GLN A 587 -0.90 39.25 -1.47
C GLN A 587 -0.45 37.79 -1.46
N ALA A 588 0.32 37.39 -2.47
CA ALA A 588 1.03 36.11 -2.46
C ALA A 588 1.95 35.98 -1.24
N THR A 589 1.90 34.83 -0.58
CA THR A 589 2.80 34.50 0.54
C THR A 589 3.93 33.58 0.08
N ARG A 590 4.97 33.42 0.90
CA ARG A 590 6.11 32.56 0.54
C ARG A 590 5.78 31.05 0.50
N ASN A 591 4.66 30.63 1.09
CA ASN A 591 4.27 29.23 1.26
C ASN A 591 2.77 29.03 0.97
N ASP A 592 2.25 29.65 -0.10
CA ASP A 592 0.93 29.28 -0.64
C ASP A 592 0.98 27.82 -1.18
N PRO A 593 -0.11 27.03 -1.06
CA PRO A 593 -1.49 27.46 -0.88
C PRO A 593 -1.92 27.69 0.57
N LEU A 594 -2.63 28.81 0.82
CA LEU A 594 -3.28 29.20 2.09
C LEU A 594 -4.30 28.19 2.67
N LYS A 595 -4.50 27.03 2.05
CA LYS A 595 -5.43 25.98 2.51
C LYS A 595 -5.10 25.48 3.92
N SER A 596 -3.82 25.41 4.28
CA SER A 596 -3.40 25.02 5.63
C SER A 596 -3.65 26.09 6.68
N LEU A 597 -4.16 27.29 6.34
CA LEU A 597 -4.41 28.29 7.37
C LEU A 597 -5.46 27.85 8.38
N THR A 598 -6.41 27.00 8.04
CA THR A 598 -7.47 26.63 8.99
C THR A 598 -7.30 25.25 9.61
N ASP A 599 -6.39 24.40 9.13
CA ASP A 599 -6.52 22.95 9.31
C ASP A 599 -6.16 22.39 10.70
N GLY A 600 -5.37 23.11 11.50
CA GLY A 600 -4.87 22.66 12.82
C GLY A 600 -3.46 22.05 12.80
N ASN A 601 -2.79 22.01 11.65
CA ASN A 601 -1.51 21.31 11.46
C ASN A 601 -0.29 22.22 11.68
N VAL A 602 -0.11 22.65 12.93
CA VAL A 602 0.94 23.59 13.33
C VAL A 602 2.34 22.97 13.25
N ALA A 603 2.88 22.87 12.03
CA ALA A 603 4.11 22.16 11.74
C ALA A 603 5.37 22.99 12.00
N THR A 604 6.52 22.32 12.08
CA THR A 604 7.82 22.95 12.36
C THR A 604 8.40 23.50 11.06
N GLY A 605 8.35 24.82 10.86
CA GLY A 605 8.88 25.49 9.66
C GLY A 605 7.92 25.46 8.46
N ILE A 606 6.61 25.60 8.69
CA ILE A 606 5.58 25.69 7.64
C ILE A 606 4.58 26.77 8.04
N GLY A 607 4.12 27.57 7.08
CA GLY A 607 3.11 28.61 7.30
C GLY A 607 3.20 29.73 6.26
N PRO A 608 2.08 30.32 5.83
CA PRO A 608 2.10 31.42 4.87
C PRO A 608 2.64 32.70 5.52
N VAL A 609 3.86 33.07 5.11
CA VAL A 609 4.56 34.27 5.57
C VAL A 609 4.68 35.23 4.40
N PHE A 610 4.15 36.45 4.57
CA PHE A 610 4.40 37.54 3.62
C PHE A 610 5.90 37.85 3.54
N GLY A 611 6.45 37.89 2.33
CA GLY A 611 7.88 38.05 2.12
C GLY A 611 8.42 39.42 2.58
N ASN A 612 9.73 39.50 2.83
CA ASN A 612 10.42 40.78 3.02
C ASN A 612 10.10 41.75 1.85
N GLY A 613 9.75 42.99 2.18
CA GLY A 613 9.28 44.00 1.22
C GLY A 613 7.75 44.06 1.06
N VAL A 614 7.01 43.02 1.46
CA VAL A 614 5.55 42.99 1.35
C VAL A 614 4.91 43.98 2.32
N ARG A 615 4.27 45.01 1.76
CA ARG A 615 3.58 46.06 2.52
C ARG A 615 2.12 45.70 2.70
N GLY A 616 1.75 45.34 3.93
CA GLY A 616 0.38 45.01 4.30
C GLY A 616 -0.16 43.80 3.54
N GLY A 617 0.24 42.63 3.99
CA GLY A 617 -0.60 41.48 3.79
C GLY A 617 -1.90 41.60 4.62
N ALA A 618 -2.99 41.05 4.13
CA ALA A 618 -4.12 40.66 4.94
C ALA A 618 -4.62 39.29 4.50
N TYR A 619 -5.19 38.57 5.44
CA TYR A 619 -5.90 37.33 5.20
C TYR A 619 -7.39 37.57 5.40
N LYS A 620 -8.25 37.03 4.53
CA LYS A 620 -9.71 37.14 4.59
C LYS A 620 -10.35 35.77 4.49
N MET A 621 -11.27 35.49 5.39
CA MET A 621 -12.00 34.22 5.52
C MET A 621 -13.48 34.44 5.22
N ASP A 622 -14.05 33.66 4.29
CA ASP A 622 -15.50 33.59 4.07
C ASP A 622 -16.13 32.42 4.83
N LEU A 623 -16.93 32.71 5.85
CA LEU A 623 -17.68 31.73 6.64
C LEU A 623 -18.87 31.10 5.87
N GLY A 624 -19.13 31.55 4.63
CA GLY A 624 -20.11 31.03 3.68
C GLY A 624 -21.53 31.60 3.87
N SER A 625 -21.84 32.02 5.09
CA SER A 625 -23.01 32.83 5.45
C SER A 625 -22.64 33.73 6.63
N VAL A 626 -23.54 34.62 7.05
CA VAL A 626 -23.44 35.19 8.39
C VAL A 626 -23.52 34.05 9.42
N GLN A 627 -22.62 34.05 10.39
CA GLN A 627 -22.45 33.05 11.44
C GLN A 627 -22.12 33.77 12.77
N SER A 628 -22.54 33.18 13.89
CA SER A 628 -22.16 33.69 15.22
C SER A 628 -20.78 33.18 15.59
N VAL A 629 -19.85 34.11 15.83
CA VAL A 629 -18.41 33.84 16.03
C VAL A 629 -18.05 33.88 17.51
N SER A 630 -17.60 32.78 18.11
CA SER A 630 -17.18 32.73 19.53
C SER A 630 -15.70 33.09 19.74
N SER A 631 -14.82 32.71 18.81
CA SER A 631 -13.39 32.98 18.90
C SER A 631 -12.71 33.16 17.54
N ILE A 632 -11.65 33.96 17.52
CA ILE A 632 -10.80 34.23 16.35
C ILE A 632 -9.34 34.01 16.78
N THR A 633 -8.63 33.07 16.15
CA THR A 633 -7.29 32.62 16.58
C THR A 633 -6.26 32.74 15.47
N SER A 634 -4.98 32.88 15.84
CA SER A 634 -3.82 32.85 14.96
C SER A 634 -2.64 32.12 15.61
N TRP A 635 -1.81 31.43 14.84
CA TRP A 635 -0.74 30.56 15.37
C TRP A 635 0.63 30.82 14.70
N SER A 636 1.72 30.46 15.39
CA SER A 636 3.12 30.74 15.00
C SER A 636 4.15 29.77 15.62
N HIS A 637 5.31 29.61 14.97
CA HIS A 637 6.46 28.87 15.50
C HIS A 637 7.80 29.62 15.25
N ASN A 638 8.91 29.00 15.68
CA ASN A 638 10.27 29.54 15.73
C ASN A 638 11.23 28.79 14.77
N TRP A 639 11.36 29.22 13.51
CA TRP A 639 12.19 28.52 12.51
C TRP A 639 13.69 28.71 12.80
N LYS A 640 14.45 27.61 12.92
CA LYS A 640 15.94 27.59 13.02
C LYS A 640 16.53 28.45 14.16
N GLY A 641 15.74 28.81 15.17
CA GLY A 641 16.17 29.64 16.30
C GLY A 641 15.89 31.14 16.14
N ILE A 642 15.48 31.60 14.97
CA ILE A 642 14.99 32.97 14.72
C ILE A 642 13.48 33.00 14.98
N ARG A 643 12.92 34.17 15.33
CA ARG A 643 11.50 34.29 15.72
C ARG A 643 10.92 35.67 15.47
N GLY A 644 9.92 35.71 14.59
CA GLY A 644 9.06 36.87 14.40
C GLY A 644 8.05 37.06 15.53
N ALA A 645 7.59 38.30 15.72
CA ALA A 645 6.50 38.61 16.63
C ALA A 645 5.23 38.91 15.83
N GLN A 646 4.19 38.08 15.99
CA GLN A 646 2.86 38.34 15.43
C GLN A 646 2.40 39.76 15.80
N LYS A 647 2.07 40.57 14.78
CA LYS A 647 1.53 41.94 14.89
C LYS A 647 0.42 42.16 13.85
N LEU A 648 -0.84 42.07 14.30
CA LEU A 648 -2.01 42.11 13.41
C LEU A 648 -3.20 42.86 14.01
N VAL A 649 -4.15 43.23 13.14
CA VAL A 649 -5.47 43.79 13.46
C VAL A 649 -6.55 42.88 12.90
N LEU A 650 -7.59 42.62 13.69
CA LEU A 650 -8.75 41.80 13.36
C LEU A 650 -9.93 42.70 12.94
N TYR A 651 -10.67 42.30 11.91
CA TYR A 651 -11.91 42.94 11.45
C TYR A 651 -12.98 41.89 11.11
N GLY A 652 -14.25 42.30 11.10
CA GLY A 652 -15.39 41.47 10.68
C GLY A 652 -16.45 42.24 9.89
N SER A 653 -17.16 41.58 8.99
CA SER A 653 -18.28 42.14 8.21
C SER A 653 -19.37 41.08 7.99
N ASP A 654 -20.64 41.48 8.03
CA ASP A 654 -21.82 40.63 7.82
C ASP A 654 -22.36 40.69 6.37
N ALA A 655 -21.69 41.44 5.48
CA ALA A 655 -22.07 41.64 4.10
C ALA A 655 -22.43 40.33 3.36
N ALA A 656 -23.56 40.34 2.64
CA ALA A 656 -24.08 39.16 1.95
C ALA A 656 -23.19 38.67 0.80
N THR A 657 -22.43 39.56 0.17
CA THR A 657 -21.43 39.29 -0.87
C THR A 657 -20.03 39.69 -0.40
N ASP A 658 -18.99 39.29 -1.12
CA ASP A 658 -17.60 39.69 -0.78
C ASP A 658 -17.45 41.23 -0.85
N PRO A 659 -17.06 41.93 0.24
CA PRO A 659 -16.75 43.36 0.21
C PRO A 659 -15.51 43.71 -0.63
N GLY A 660 -14.75 42.72 -1.08
CA GLY A 660 -13.44 42.92 -1.69
C GLY A 660 -12.37 43.00 -0.61
N TRP A 661 -11.44 43.95 -0.74
CA TRP A 661 -10.28 44.03 0.13
C TRP A 661 -10.12 45.36 0.88
N ASP A 662 -10.93 46.40 0.63
CA ASP A 662 -10.75 47.64 1.38
C ASP A 662 -11.15 47.46 2.86
N LEU A 663 -10.27 47.88 3.77
CA LEU A 663 -10.48 47.70 5.21
C LEU A 663 -11.45 48.73 5.80
N SER A 664 -11.89 49.73 5.02
CA SER A 664 -13.03 50.59 5.39
C SER A 664 -14.34 49.83 5.54
N ASP A 665 -14.47 48.71 4.83
CA ASP A 665 -15.75 48.01 4.64
C ASP A 665 -15.96 46.89 5.69
N PHE A 666 -15.11 46.88 6.73
CA PHE A 666 -15.10 45.90 7.82
C PHE A 666 -14.99 46.59 9.18
N THR A 667 -15.71 46.07 10.18
CA THR A 667 -15.69 46.57 11.57
C THR A 667 -14.43 46.10 12.29
N PRO A 668 -13.61 46.99 12.89
CA PRO A 668 -12.40 46.60 13.61
C PRO A 668 -12.72 45.98 14.98
N LEU A 669 -12.19 44.78 15.25
CA LEU A 669 -12.51 43.93 16.41
C LEU A 669 -11.43 43.93 17.51
N GLY A 670 -10.17 44.16 17.16
CA GLY A 670 -9.06 44.18 18.11
C GLY A 670 -7.70 43.95 17.47
N THR A 671 -6.66 43.94 18.29
CA THR A 671 -5.26 43.79 17.85
C THR A 671 -4.51 42.74 18.66
N ILE A 672 -3.52 42.11 18.04
CA ILE A 672 -2.64 41.15 18.69
C ILE A 672 -1.19 41.57 18.42
N ASP A 673 -0.42 41.80 19.49
CA ASP A 673 1.04 41.97 19.48
C ASP A 673 1.67 41.02 20.51
N THR A 674 2.57 40.16 20.04
CA THR A 674 3.26 39.13 20.84
C THR A 674 4.69 39.53 21.26
N THR A 675 5.12 40.76 20.96
CA THR A 675 6.47 41.26 21.28
C THR A 675 6.78 41.12 22.77
N GLY A 676 7.96 40.55 23.09
CA GLY A 676 8.45 40.41 24.46
C GLY A 676 7.75 39.34 25.33
N LYS A 677 6.79 38.58 24.78
CA LYS A 677 6.13 37.47 25.50
C LYS A 677 7.03 36.23 25.59
N ALA A 678 6.65 35.29 26.47
CA ALA A 678 7.41 34.07 26.76
C ALA A 678 7.57 33.15 25.54
N LYS A 679 8.71 32.45 25.43
CA LYS A 679 9.16 31.81 24.18
C LYS A 679 9.39 30.30 24.32
N LYS A 680 8.45 29.50 23.81
CA LYS A 680 8.63 28.06 23.49
C LYS A 680 8.52 27.85 21.97
N ALA A 681 8.72 26.64 21.46
CA ALA A 681 8.84 26.40 20.01
C ALA A 681 7.60 26.84 19.18
N PHE A 682 6.41 26.84 19.79
CA PHE A 682 5.12 27.19 19.18
C PHE A 682 4.34 28.19 20.07
N THR A 683 3.54 29.07 19.47
CA THR A 683 2.79 30.16 20.15
C THR A 683 1.47 30.49 19.43
N ALA A 684 0.37 30.42 20.18
CA ALA A 684 -1.00 30.71 19.75
C ALA A 684 -1.43 32.06 20.32
N ALA A 685 -2.24 32.82 19.58
CA ALA A 685 -2.87 34.04 20.06
C ALA A 685 -4.33 34.13 19.57
N SER A 686 -5.28 34.14 20.50
CA SER A 686 -6.72 34.22 20.23
C SER A 686 -7.33 35.52 20.77
N LEU A 687 -8.27 36.11 20.03
CA LEU A 687 -9.33 36.94 20.58
C LEU A 687 -10.54 36.02 20.89
N ARG A 688 -10.99 35.96 22.14
CA ARG A 688 -12.11 35.10 22.58
C ARG A 688 -13.20 35.94 23.24
N ALA A 689 -14.46 35.63 22.94
CA ALA A 689 -15.61 36.14 23.70
C ALA A 689 -15.64 35.50 25.10
N SER A 690 -16.35 36.14 26.03
CA SER A 690 -16.68 35.53 27.33
C SER A 690 -17.61 34.32 27.14
N SER A 691 -17.55 33.34 28.04
CA SER A 691 -18.29 32.07 27.90
C SER A 691 -19.80 32.29 27.72
N GLY A 692 -20.38 31.65 26.69
CA GLY A 692 -21.79 31.81 26.31
C GLY A 692 -22.11 33.09 25.51
N GLN A 693 -21.12 33.94 25.20
CA GLN A 693 -21.27 35.13 24.36
C GLN A 693 -20.61 34.94 22.99
N SER A 694 -20.77 35.94 22.11
CA SER A 694 -20.25 35.98 20.74
C SER A 694 -19.48 37.27 20.52
N LEU A 695 -18.44 37.23 19.68
CA LEU A 695 -17.72 38.41 19.19
C LEU A 695 -18.56 39.20 18.18
N GLY A 696 -19.59 38.57 17.59
CA GLY A 696 -20.53 39.19 16.65
C GLY A 696 -21.10 38.19 15.66
N GLN A 697 -22.05 38.67 14.85
CA GLN A 697 -22.58 37.97 13.70
C GLN A 697 -21.83 38.45 12.46
N PHE A 698 -21.03 37.60 11.83
CA PHE A 698 -20.19 37.97 10.69
C PHE A 698 -20.21 36.89 9.61
N ARG A 699 -20.01 37.29 8.35
CA ARG A 699 -19.70 36.36 7.24
C ARG A 699 -18.21 36.40 6.89
N TRP A 700 -17.62 37.59 6.89
CA TRP A 700 -16.23 37.81 6.47
C TRP A 700 -15.39 38.24 7.67
N ILE A 701 -14.25 37.57 7.90
CA ILE A 701 -13.27 37.93 8.94
C ILE A 701 -11.93 38.25 8.28
N VAL A 702 -11.26 39.32 8.70
CA VAL A 702 -9.99 39.79 8.12
C VAL A 702 -8.91 39.97 9.20
N TRP A 703 -7.70 39.49 8.91
CA TRP A 703 -6.49 39.68 9.71
C TRP A 703 -5.50 40.51 8.88
N ALA A 704 -5.40 41.82 9.13
CA ALA A 704 -4.41 42.67 8.48
C ALA A 704 -3.08 42.62 9.24
N VAL A 705 -1.97 42.32 8.56
CA VAL A 705 -0.64 42.23 9.18
C VAL A 705 0.16 43.52 8.99
N SER A 706 1.05 43.80 9.94
CA SER A 706 2.01 44.91 9.78
C SER A 706 3.01 44.64 8.63
N PRO A 707 3.46 45.66 7.88
CA PRO A 707 4.43 45.53 6.78
C PRO A 707 5.72 44.82 7.15
N VAL A 708 6.21 43.97 6.25
CA VAL A 708 7.47 43.24 6.42
C VAL A 708 8.59 44.00 5.70
N THR A 709 9.57 44.53 6.45
CA THR A 709 10.65 45.34 5.87
C THR A 709 11.72 44.49 5.19
N GLU A 710 12.49 45.11 4.29
CA GLU A 710 13.48 44.43 3.45
C GLU A 710 14.67 43.89 4.25
N THR A 711 15.16 44.66 5.23
CA THR A 711 16.49 44.50 5.86
C THR A 711 16.60 43.45 6.97
N GLN A 712 15.52 42.77 7.36
CA GLN A 712 15.55 41.70 8.37
C GLN A 712 15.18 40.35 7.75
N GLY A 713 16.18 39.63 7.25
CA GLY A 713 16.01 38.42 6.45
C GLY A 713 15.41 37.23 7.22
N GLY A 714 14.10 37.00 7.05
CA GLY A 714 13.38 35.85 7.60
C GLY A 714 12.51 36.21 8.80
N GLU A 715 11.20 35.94 8.66
CA GLU A 715 10.22 35.83 9.74
C GLU A 715 10.19 36.98 10.76
N ASN A 716 9.49 38.08 10.42
CA ASN A 716 8.86 38.94 11.43
C ASN A 716 7.38 38.60 11.66
N THR A 717 6.76 37.83 10.76
CA THR A 717 5.32 37.49 10.75
C THR A 717 5.13 36.01 10.39
N ALA A 718 5.75 35.12 11.18
CA ALA A 718 5.67 33.66 11.05
C ALA A 718 4.26 33.12 11.40
N PHE A 719 3.28 33.44 10.55
CA PHE A 719 1.91 32.96 10.65
C PHE A 719 1.79 31.57 10.01
N GLN A 720 1.10 30.68 10.70
CA GLN A 720 0.95 29.28 10.26
C GLN A 720 -0.51 28.94 10.02
N GLU A 721 -1.38 29.38 10.92
CA GLU A 721 -2.82 29.18 10.87
C GLU A 721 -3.57 30.42 11.39
N LEU A 722 -4.84 30.51 10.99
CA LEU A 722 -5.90 31.41 11.41
C LEU A 722 -7.22 30.63 11.48
N ALA A 723 -7.94 30.66 12.60
CA ALA A 723 -9.24 30.00 12.72
C ALA A 723 -10.33 30.92 13.28
N VAL A 724 -11.56 30.60 12.92
CA VAL A 724 -12.78 31.26 13.42
C VAL A 724 -13.74 30.17 13.86
N GLU A 725 -14.11 30.20 15.11
CA GLU A 725 -15.04 29.23 15.69
C GLU A 725 -16.47 29.74 15.51
N VAL A 726 -17.28 28.97 14.78
CA VAL A 726 -18.67 29.30 14.46
C VAL A 726 -19.64 28.34 15.16
N VAL A 727 -20.71 28.88 15.75
CA VAL A 727 -21.70 28.10 16.50
C VAL A 727 -22.64 27.34 15.55
N LYS A 728 -22.23 26.15 15.09
CA LYS A 728 -23.00 25.33 14.13
C LYS A 728 -23.79 24.18 14.78
N LEU A 729 -25.11 24.37 14.86
CA LEU A 729 -26.09 23.29 14.79
C LEU A 729 -26.02 22.62 13.40
N ARG A 730 -26.42 21.34 13.30
CA ARG A 730 -26.17 20.49 12.11
C ARG A 730 -27.47 20.05 11.42
N ASN A 731 -27.49 20.13 10.08
CA ASN A 731 -28.39 19.40 9.19
C ASN A 731 -27.58 18.43 8.31
N SER A 732 -28.27 17.52 7.61
CA SER A 732 -27.69 16.40 6.85
C SER A 732 -28.08 16.41 5.37
N SER A 733 -27.08 16.30 4.48
CA SER A 733 -27.20 15.70 3.14
C SER A 733 -25.80 15.56 2.51
N ALA A 734 -25.37 14.33 2.34
CA ALA A 734 -24.42 13.85 1.34
C ALA A 734 -24.88 12.41 1.00
N SER A 735 -24.43 11.85 -0.12
CA SER A 735 -24.71 10.49 -0.64
C SER A 735 -25.50 9.56 0.30
N ASP A 736 -26.72 9.16 -0.07
CA ASP A 736 -27.68 8.44 0.81
C ASP A 736 -27.23 7.02 1.25
N LYS A 737 -26.03 6.55 0.85
CA LYS A 737 -25.43 5.28 1.29
C LYS A 737 -24.52 5.49 2.53
N PRO A 738 -24.67 4.69 3.59
CA PRO A 738 -23.81 4.74 4.78
C PRO A 738 -22.51 3.95 4.59
N ASN A 739 -21.46 4.30 5.34
CA ASN A 739 -20.22 3.51 5.43
C ASN A 739 -20.33 2.44 6.53
N PHE A 740 -19.44 1.44 6.51
CA PHE A 740 -19.37 0.38 7.51
C PHE A 740 -17.95 0.10 8.02
N LEU A 741 -17.79 0.06 9.34
CA LEU A 741 -16.62 -0.43 10.04
C LEU A 741 -17.03 -1.63 10.91
N PHE A 742 -16.78 -2.85 10.42
CA PHE A 742 -17.10 -4.09 11.10
C PHE A 742 -15.87 -4.61 11.84
N ILE A 743 -15.87 -4.49 13.17
CA ILE A 743 -14.75 -4.82 14.05
C ILE A 743 -15.00 -6.18 14.69
N VAL A 744 -14.01 -7.09 14.60
CA VAL A 744 -14.12 -8.44 15.20
C VAL A 744 -12.87 -8.84 15.99
N ALA A 745 -13.04 -9.07 17.29
CA ALA A 745 -12.05 -9.67 18.17
C ALA A 745 -12.00 -11.21 18.02
N ASP A 746 -10.95 -11.81 18.57
CA ASP A 746 -10.72 -13.25 18.72
C ASP A 746 -10.86 -13.59 20.22
N ASP A 747 -11.14 -14.83 20.63
CA ASP A 747 -11.20 -15.34 22.04
C ASP A 747 -11.66 -14.36 23.17
N GLN A 748 -12.73 -13.56 23.01
CA GLN A 748 -13.15 -12.56 24.02
C GLN A 748 -14.61 -12.74 24.44
N ALA A 749 -14.87 -12.91 25.75
CA ALA A 749 -16.23 -13.05 26.28
C ALA A 749 -16.91 -11.68 26.54
N PRO A 750 -18.26 -11.62 26.58
CA PRO A 750 -18.96 -10.39 26.95
C PRO A 750 -18.55 -9.92 28.36
N PHE A 751 -18.49 -10.85 29.31
CA PHE A 751 -18.29 -10.60 30.75
C PHE A 751 -16.88 -10.12 31.14
N ASP A 752 -15.95 -10.06 30.18
CA ASP A 752 -14.66 -9.41 30.35
C ASP A 752 -14.79 -7.88 30.21
N LEU A 753 -15.80 -7.38 29.49
CA LEU A 753 -16.03 -5.94 29.25
C LEU A 753 -16.97 -5.31 30.29
N LYS A 754 -16.65 -4.08 30.72
CA LYS A 754 -17.42 -3.33 31.75
C LYS A 754 -18.88 -3.08 31.41
N ILE A 755 -19.20 -2.95 30.12
CA ILE A 755 -20.58 -2.76 29.65
C ILE A 755 -21.49 -3.99 29.89
N TYR A 756 -20.91 -5.18 30.08
CA TYR A 756 -21.64 -6.41 30.44
C TYR A 756 -21.39 -6.84 31.89
N ASN A 757 -20.22 -6.51 32.45
CA ASN A 757 -19.84 -6.82 33.82
C ASN A 757 -19.16 -5.60 34.49
N PRO A 758 -19.89 -4.77 35.25
CA PRO A 758 -19.35 -3.56 35.88
C PRO A 758 -18.17 -3.79 36.84
N GLU A 759 -18.04 -5.00 37.41
CA GLU A 759 -16.94 -5.39 38.30
C GLU A 759 -15.65 -5.79 37.56
N SER A 760 -15.68 -5.85 36.22
CA SER A 760 -14.47 -6.12 35.43
C SER A 760 -13.42 -5.02 35.63
N THR A 761 -12.16 -5.42 35.79
CA THR A 761 -11.03 -4.49 35.87
C THR A 761 -10.43 -4.14 34.50
N LEU A 762 -10.86 -4.80 33.42
CA LEU A 762 -10.49 -4.45 32.03
C LEU A 762 -10.80 -2.99 31.73
N ASN A 763 -9.87 -2.29 31.09
CA ASN A 763 -10.00 -0.88 30.72
C ASN A 763 -10.15 -0.75 29.21
N THR A 764 -11.38 -0.54 28.76
CA THR A 764 -11.75 -0.43 27.34
C THR A 764 -12.53 0.87 27.06
N PRO A 765 -11.93 2.05 27.33
CA PRO A 765 -12.63 3.33 27.26
C PRO A 765 -13.16 3.71 25.87
N VAL A 766 -12.64 3.13 24.78
CA VAL A 766 -13.18 3.33 23.43
C VAL A 766 -14.41 2.46 23.19
N ILE A 767 -14.39 1.19 23.58
CA ILE A 767 -15.52 0.25 23.46
C ILE A 767 -16.65 0.64 24.44
N ASP A 768 -16.31 1.02 25.67
CA ASP A 768 -17.25 1.55 26.67
C ASP A 768 -17.97 2.81 26.13
N ARG A 769 -17.22 3.67 25.42
CA ARG A 769 -17.78 4.84 24.71
C ARG A 769 -18.61 4.45 23.48
N LEU A 770 -18.22 3.44 22.70
CA LEU A 770 -19.04 2.95 21.58
C LEU A 770 -20.41 2.44 22.07
N ALA A 771 -20.44 1.77 23.22
CA ALA A 771 -21.68 1.36 23.88
C ALA A 771 -22.51 2.57 24.34
N ALA A 772 -21.90 3.52 25.06
CA ALA A 772 -22.58 4.72 25.55
C ALA A 772 -23.11 5.64 24.42
N GLU A 773 -22.41 5.68 23.28
CA GLU A 773 -22.81 6.46 22.09
C GLU A 773 -23.70 5.66 21.10
N GLY A 774 -24.01 4.39 21.38
CA GLY A 774 -24.72 3.48 20.47
C GLY A 774 -25.75 2.59 21.16
N LEU A 775 -25.88 1.37 20.67
CA LEU A 775 -26.82 0.34 21.13
C LEU A 775 -26.09 -0.95 21.47
N VAL A 776 -26.40 -1.54 22.62
CA VAL A 776 -25.80 -2.77 23.16
C VAL A 776 -26.80 -3.92 23.09
N PHE A 777 -26.38 -5.07 22.53
CA PHE A 777 -27.17 -6.30 22.51
C PHE A 777 -26.79 -7.20 23.70
N ASP A 778 -27.79 -7.76 24.38
CA ASP A 778 -27.58 -8.78 25.43
C ASP A 778 -27.69 -10.23 24.93
N GLY A 779 -28.25 -10.46 23.74
CA GLY A 779 -28.58 -11.78 23.20
C GLY A 779 -27.84 -12.13 21.92
N ALA A 780 -26.65 -11.57 21.68
CA ALA A 780 -25.84 -11.87 20.51
C ALA A 780 -24.99 -13.15 20.69
N HIS A 781 -25.07 -14.09 19.75
CA HIS A 781 -24.50 -15.43 19.88
C HIS A 781 -23.80 -15.95 18.61
N GLN A 782 -22.97 -16.97 18.80
CA GLN A 782 -22.42 -17.81 17.73
C GLN A 782 -23.06 -19.20 17.80
N MET A 783 -23.58 -19.72 16.68
CA MET A 783 -24.32 -21.00 16.63
C MET A 783 -23.45 -22.24 16.94
N GLY A 784 -22.14 -22.11 17.13
CA GLY A 784 -21.24 -23.20 17.49
C GLY A 784 -20.35 -23.71 16.34
N ALA A 785 -19.90 -24.97 16.45
CA ALA A 785 -18.92 -25.58 15.56
C ALA A 785 -18.85 -27.13 15.63
N TRP A 786 -18.63 -27.77 14.49
CA TRP A 786 -18.20 -29.19 14.36
C TRP A 786 -16.66 -29.36 14.43
N CYS A 787 -15.92 -28.35 14.88
CA CYS A 787 -14.47 -28.44 15.07
C CYS A 787 -14.00 -27.54 16.23
N GLY A 788 -12.94 -27.92 16.93
CA GLY A 788 -12.38 -27.13 18.05
C GLY A 788 -11.92 -25.72 17.68
N GLY A 789 -11.70 -25.45 16.40
CA GLY A 789 -11.43 -24.10 15.90
C GLY A 789 -12.70 -23.27 15.69
N VAL A 790 -13.52 -23.05 16.73
CA VAL A 790 -14.86 -22.37 16.69
C VAL A 790 -14.87 -21.05 15.91
N CYS A 791 -13.81 -20.24 16.02
CA CYS A 791 -13.53 -19.06 15.19
C CYS A 791 -13.69 -19.28 13.67
N THR A 792 -13.53 -20.51 13.18
CA THR A 792 -13.68 -20.87 11.76
C THR A 792 -15.15 -20.74 11.34
N PRO A 793 -16.09 -21.62 11.74
CA PRO A 793 -17.49 -21.49 11.31
C PRO A 793 -18.13 -20.17 11.72
N SER A 794 -17.82 -19.62 12.90
CA SER A 794 -18.34 -18.30 13.30
C SER A 794 -17.99 -17.21 12.30
N ARG A 795 -16.71 -17.07 11.91
CA ARG A 795 -16.31 -16.10 10.87
C ARG A 795 -16.85 -16.43 9.48
N HIS A 796 -17.23 -17.68 9.18
CA HIS A 796 -17.91 -18.03 7.92
C HIS A 796 -19.39 -17.60 7.95
N MET A 797 -20.08 -17.76 9.09
CA MET A 797 -21.46 -17.28 9.29
C MET A 797 -21.55 -15.76 9.10
N ILE A 798 -20.66 -14.98 9.75
CA ILE A 798 -20.57 -13.50 9.56
C ILE A 798 -20.53 -13.11 8.09
N MET A 799 -19.77 -13.85 7.28
CA MET A 799 -19.47 -13.49 5.91
C MET A 799 -20.52 -13.95 4.89
N SER A 800 -21.23 -15.04 5.15
CA SER A 800 -22.10 -15.70 4.17
C SER A 800 -23.60 -15.63 4.50
N GLY A 801 -23.95 -15.23 5.72
CA GLY A 801 -25.33 -15.24 6.20
C GLY A 801 -25.94 -16.64 6.35
N ARG A 802 -25.17 -17.72 6.14
CA ARG A 802 -25.64 -19.10 6.34
C ARG A 802 -25.61 -19.48 7.83
N THR A 803 -26.45 -20.43 8.22
CA THR A 803 -26.41 -21.10 9.52
C THR A 803 -25.20 -22.02 9.66
N VAL A 804 -24.96 -22.50 10.89
CA VAL A 804 -23.76 -23.29 11.25
C VAL A 804 -23.53 -24.45 10.27
N TRP A 805 -24.49 -25.36 10.10
CA TRP A 805 -24.33 -26.53 9.21
C TRP A 805 -24.25 -26.19 7.71
N HIS A 806 -24.52 -24.94 7.32
CA HIS A 806 -24.65 -24.50 5.93
C HIS A 806 -23.50 -23.61 5.42
N VAL A 807 -22.37 -23.55 6.16
CA VAL A 807 -21.10 -22.99 5.65
C VAL A 807 -20.07 -24.08 5.32
N PRO A 808 -19.16 -23.86 4.37
CA PRO A 808 -18.11 -24.82 4.04
C PRO A 808 -17.10 -24.97 5.19
N ASP A 809 -16.34 -26.06 5.18
CA ASP A 809 -15.19 -26.27 6.04
C ASP A 809 -13.92 -25.72 5.36
N LYS A 810 -12.77 -25.96 5.97
CA LYS A 810 -11.46 -25.77 5.32
C LYS A 810 -11.25 -26.88 4.28
N PRO A 811 -10.73 -26.58 3.07
CA PRO A 811 -10.50 -27.57 2.04
C PRO A 811 -9.74 -28.81 2.54
N LYS A 812 -10.22 -29.99 2.11
CA LYS A 812 -9.67 -31.31 2.47
C LYS A 812 -9.81 -31.71 3.95
N GLN A 813 -10.74 -31.11 4.71
CA GLN A 813 -11.03 -31.53 6.10
C GLN A 813 -12.35 -32.29 6.25
N GLY A 814 -13.43 -31.91 5.55
CA GLY A 814 -14.66 -32.71 5.49
C GLY A 814 -15.38 -32.90 6.83
N ARG A 815 -15.22 -31.98 7.79
CA ARG A 815 -15.75 -32.13 9.15
C ARG A 815 -17.19 -31.60 9.28
N ASN A 816 -17.62 -30.72 8.38
CA ASN A 816 -19.05 -30.45 8.18
C ASN A 816 -19.60 -31.55 7.25
N PRO A 817 -20.47 -32.46 7.71
CA PRO A 817 -21.01 -33.52 6.86
C PRO A 817 -21.92 -33.01 5.73
N LEU A 818 -22.40 -31.75 5.79
CA LEU A 818 -23.17 -31.11 4.72
C LEU A 818 -22.30 -30.34 3.70
N GLU A 819 -20.97 -30.22 3.90
CA GLU A 819 -20.06 -29.52 2.98
C GLU A 819 -20.12 -30.04 1.53
N SER A 820 -20.43 -31.33 1.36
CA SER A 820 -20.51 -31.97 0.04
C SER A 820 -21.85 -31.80 -0.68
N ASP A 821 -22.89 -31.33 0.02
CA ASP A 821 -24.24 -31.16 -0.55
C ASP A 821 -24.42 -29.73 -1.10
N PRO A 822 -24.50 -29.54 -2.44
CA PRO A 822 -24.63 -28.22 -3.05
C PRO A 822 -25.96 -27.51 -2.73
N ASN A 823 -26.97 -28.21 -2.19
CA ASN A 823 -28.23 -27.60 -1.76
C ASN A 823 -28.07 -26.87 -0.42
N HIS A 824 -27.23 -27.40 0.48
CA HIS A 824 -26.98 -26.85 1.81
C HIS A 824 -25.72 -25.96 1.86
N VAL A 825 -24.70 -26.26 1.04
CA VAL A 825 -23.48 -25.48 0.87
C VAL A 825 -23.22 -25.22 -0.63
N PRO A 826 -23.79 -24.15 -1.22
CA PRO A 826 -23.63 -23.85 -2.63
C PRO A 826 -22.17 -23.63 -3.04
N ARG A 827 -21.77 -24.16 -4.20
CA ARG A 827 -20.37 -24.10 -4.68
C ARG A 827 -19.91 -22.68 -5.01
N ASP A 828 -20.85 -21.82 -5.34
CA ASP A 828 -20.70 -20.39 -5.63
C ASP A 828 -20.96 -19.51 -4.40
N LEU A 829 -21.16 -20.07 -3.20
CA LEU A 829 -21.46 -19.31 -1.98
C LEU A 829 -20.44 -18.19 -1.68
N ALA A 830 -19.20 -18.33 -2.14
CA ALA A 830 -18.18 -17.28 -2.03
C ALA A 830 -18.60 -15.97 -2.73
N ASP A 831 -19.27 -16.04 -3.87
CA ASP A 831 -19.77 -14.91 -4.66
C ASP A 831 -21.01 -14.23 -4.04
N HIS A 832 -21.66 -14.90 -3.08
CA HIS A 832 -22.80 -14.38 -2.32
C HIS A 832 -22.40 -13.93 -0.89
N THR A 833 -21.12 -13.66 -0.66
CA THR A 833 -20.63 -13.20 0.65
C THR A 833 -20.55 -11.68 0.77
N LEU A 834 -20.50 -11.20 2.02
CA LEU A 834 -20.45 -9.79 2.42
C LEU A 834 -19.57 -8.91 1.53
N ALA A 835 -18.34 -9.33 1.22
CA ALA A 835 -17.43 -8.54 0.39
C ALA A 835 -17.81 -8.54 -1.11
N ALA A 836 -18.31 -9.65 -1.64
CA ALA A 836 -18.79 -9.73 -3.01
C ALA A 836 -20.06 -8.88 -3.20
N VAL A 837 -21.03 -9.02 -2.30
CA VAL A 837 -22.29 -8.26 -2.29
C VAL A 837 -22.04 -6.76 -2.18
N PHE A 838 -21.16 -6.33 -1.27
CA PHE A 838 -20.85 -4.90 -1.10
C PHE A 838 -20.04 -4.34 -2.28
N SER A 839 -19.04 -5.06 -2.80
CA SER A 839 -18.29 -4.62 -3.98
C SER A 839 -19.20 -4.48 -5.21
N ALA A 840 -20.12 -5.44 -5.41
CA ALA A 840 -21.13 -5.36 -6.48
C ALA A 840 -22.12 -4.21 -6.30
N ALA A 841 -22.38 -3.77 -5.07
CA ALA A 841 -23.20 -2.60 -4.76
C ALA A 841 -22.46 -1.25 -4.87
N GLY A 842 -21.20 -1.25 -5.34
CA GLY A 842 -20.37 -0.05 -5.45
C GLY A 842 -19.88 0.44 -4.09
N TYR A 843 -19.32 -0.47 -3.28
CA TYR A 843 -18.56 -0.14 -2.08
C TYR A 843 -17.10 -0.56 -2.23
N ASP A 844 -16.17 0.24 -1.70
CA ASP A 844 -14.79 -0.22 -1.52
C ASP A 844 -14.69 -1.14 -0.30
N THR A 845 -14.18 -2.35 -0.53
CA THR A 845 -14.14 -3.39 0.50
C THR A 845 -12.70 -3.66 0.95
N MET A 846 -12.41 -3.40 2.23
CA MET A 846 -11.10 -3.61 2.86
C MET A 846 -11.17 -4.60 4.00
N ARG A 847 -10.12 -5.41 4.17
CA ARG A 847 -9.98 -6.39 5.24
C ARG A 847 -8.58 -6.39 5.87
N THR A 848 -8.55 -6.53 7.19
CA THR A 848 -7.42 -7.15 7.88
C THR A 848 -7.93 -8.18 8.89
N CYS A 849 -7.24 -9.32 9.03
CA CYS A 849 -7.69 -10.43 9.87
C CYS A 849 -6.58 -11.44 10.18
N LYS A 850 -6.89 -12.38 11.08
CA LYS A 850 -6.08 -13.57 11.40
C LYS A 850 -6.08 -14.56 10.24
N LYS A 851 -4.90 -14.90 9.71
CA LYS A 851 -4.78 -15.83 8.56
C LYS A 851 -5.17 -17.27 8.97
N GLY A 852 -5.93 -17.94 8.11
CA GLY A 852 -6.16 -19.40 8.15
C GLY A 852 -7.36 -19.91 8.95
N ASN A 853 -8.08 -19.07 9.71
CA ASN A 853 -9.31 -19.45 10.44
C ASN A 853 -10.52 -18.59 10.01
N SER A 854 -10.68 -18.35 8.71
CA SER A 854 -11.82 -17.64 8.12
C SER A 854 -12.01 -18.11 6.67
N TYR A 855 -13.07 -17.66 5.99
CA TYR A 855 -13.54 -18.26 4.74
C TYR A 855 -12.69 -17.79 3.55
N ALA A 856 -11.57 -18.49 3.28
CA ALA A 856 -10.54 -18.04 2.35
C ALA A 856 -11.05 -17.61 0.96
N ALA A 857 -12.02 -18.33 0.37
CA ALA A 857 -12.60 -17.98 -0.92
C ALA A 857 -13.40 -16.66 -0.89
N ALA A 858 -14.02 -16.34 0.25
CA ALA A 858 -14.73 -15.09 0.49
C ALA A 858 -13.81 -13.97 1.03
N ASN A 859 -12.72 -14.29 1.73
CA ASN A 859 -11.66 -13.32 2.04
C ASN A 859 -11.09 -12.73 0.74
N ALA A 860 -10.96 -13.55 -0.31
CA ALA A 860 -10.50 -13.13 -1.64
C ALA A 860 -11.51 -12.28 -2.45
N LYS A 861 -12.70 -11.98 -1.90
CA LYS A 861 -13.70 -11.09 -2.53
C LYS A 861 -13.64 -9.65 -2.00
N PHE A 862 -12.75 -9.34 -1.07
CA PHE A 862 -12.45 -7.96 -0.67
C PHE A 862 -11.44 -7.34 -1.64
N THR A 863 -11.67 -6.08 -2.04
CA THR A 863 -10.76 -5.31 -2.92
C THR A 863 -9.36 -5.16 -2.32
N VAL A 864 -9.27 -4.98 -0.99
CA VAL A 864 -8.00 -4.87 -0.25
C VAL A 864 -7.95 -5.90 0.88
N VAL A 865 -6.93 -6.79 0.87
CA VAL A 865 -6.75 -7.84 1.88
C VAL A 865 -5.36 -7.78 2.51
N HIS A 866 -5.32 -7.54 3.82
CA HIS A 866 -4.11 -7.53 4.64
C HIS A 866 -4.25 -8.48 5.83
N ASP A 867 -4.37 -9.78 5.56
CA ASP A 867 -4.48 -10.84 6.58
C ASP A 867 -3.11 -11.33 7.09
N SER A 868 -2.91 -11.31 8.41
CA SER A 868 -1.74 -11.88 9.08
C SER A 868 -2.08 -12.31 10.51
N THR A 869 -1.48 -13.40 10.98
CA THR A 869 -1.63 -13.84 12.37
C THR A 869 -0.67 -13.03 13.25
N LYS A 870 -1.22 -12.16 14.10
CA LYS A 870 -0.47 -11.19 14.91
C LYS A 870 -0.81 -11.30 16.39
N ARG A 871 -0.13 -12.23 17.08
CA ARG A 871 -0.37 -12.61 18.48
C ARG A 871 0.80 -12.29 19.44
N GLY A 872 1.63 -11.31 19.10
CA GLY A 872 2.81 -10.94 19.87
C GLY A 872 2.65 -9.63 20.64
N GLY A 873 3.40 -9.48 21.73
CA GLY A 873 3.40 -8.30 22.59
C GLY A 873 4.15 -7.07 22.05
N THR A 874 4.23 -6.86 20.73
CA THR A 874 4.82 -5.66 20.10
C THR A 874 3.89 -5.09 19.04
N ASP A 875 4.13 -3.86 18.60
CA ASP A 875 3.24 -3.19 17.62
C ASP A 875 3.36 -3.81 16.21
N GLU A 876 4.51 -4.38 15.86
CA GLU A 876 4.76 -5.12 14.62
C GLU A 876 4.20 -6.55 14.65
N SER A 877 4.02 -7.12 15.83
CA SER A 877 3.66 -8.53 16.05
C SER A 877 2.26 -8.76 16.62
N GLY A 878 1.60 -7.71 17.11
CA GLY A 878 0.28 -7.75 17.77
C GLY A 878 -0.76 -6.83 17.14
N SER A 879 -1.69 -6.34 17.97
CA SER A 879 -2.93 -5.68 17.54
C SER A 879 -2.70 -4.42 16.68
N ALA A 880 -1.65 -3.63 16.98
CA ALA A 880 -1.34 -2.41 16.23
C ALA A 880 -0.98 -2.65 14.76
N TRP A 881 -0.50 -3.85 14.41
CA TRP A 881 -0.26 -4.21 13.01
C TRP A 881 -1.55 -4.16 12.20
N HIS A 882 -2.67 -4.68 12.74
CA HIS A 882 -3.98 -4.64 12.08
C HIS A 882 -4.47 -3.19 11.94
N ALA A 883 -4.38 -2.38 13.01
CA ALA A 883 -4.78 -0.97 12.98
C ALA A 883 -4.02 -0.19 11.90
N LYS A 884 -2.72 -0.42 11.77
CA LYS A 884 -1.88 0.20 10.75
C LYS A 884 -2.37 -0.10 9.33
N GLN A 885 -2.92 -1.28 9.06
CA GLN A 885 -3.47 -1.61 7.74
C GLN A 885 -4.69 -0.75 7.42
N VAL A 886 -5.61 -0.61 8.37
CA VAL A 886 -6.82 0.22 8.22
C VAL A 886 -6.48 1.70 8.12
N LEU A 887 -5.53 2.19 8.93
CA LEU A 887 -5.06 3.57 8.87
C LEU A 887 -4.40 3.87 7.53
N THR A 888 -3.50 3.01 7.03
CA THR A 888 -2.85 3.20 5.72
C THR A 888 -3.87 3.23 4.57
N TYR A 889 -4.93 2.42 4.66
CA TYR A 889 -6.04 2.45 3.70
C TYR A 889 -6.86 3.75 3.77
N LEU A 890 -7.17 4.23 4.97
CA LEU A 890 -7.88 5.51 5.16
C LEU A 890 -7.02 6.73 4.77
N ASP A 891 -5.71 6.68 4.98
CA ASP A 891 -4.75 7.68 4.49
C ASP A 891 -4.74 7.71 2.95
N GLN A 892 -4.69 6.54 2.30
CA GLN A 892 -4.75 6.43 0.83
C GLN A 892 -6.06 6.97 0.24
N ARG A 893 -7.20 6.73 0.90
CA ARG A 893 -8.49 7.32 0.48
C ARG A 893 -8.53 8.83 0.64
N GLU A 894 -7.98 9.37 1.73
CA GLU A 894 -7.90 10.82 1.95
C GLU A 894 -6.93 11.50 0.96
N GLU A 895 -5.81 10.85 0.60
CA GLU A 895 -4.90 11.31 -0.45
C GLU A 895 -5.53 11.27 -1.86
N ALA A 896 -6.41 10.30 -2.12
CA ALA A 896 -7.13 10.15 -3.39
C ALA A 896 -8.33 11.10 -3.57
N ASP A 897 -8.84 11.70 -2.49
CA ASP A 897 -10.17 12.36 -2.42
C ASP A 897 -11.30 11.38 -2.79
N ASP A 898 -11.20 10.15 -2.29
CA ASP A 898 -12.15 9.06 -2.54
C ASP A 898 -13.41 9.20 -1.66
N GLN A 899 -14.56 9.32 -2.34
CA GLN A 899 -15.89 9.58 -1.78
C GLN A 899 -16.87 8.39 -1.92
N ASP A 900 -16.45 7.25 -2.49
CA ASP A 900 -17.33 6.08 -2.65
C ASP A 900 -17.54 5.37 -1.30
N PRO A 901 -18.71 4.77 -1.00
CA PRO A 901 -18.98 4.26 0.33
C PRO A 901 -18.11 3.05 0.66
N PHE A 902 -17.63 2.89 1.90
CA PHE A 902 -16.68 1.83 2.26
C PHE A 902 -17.24 0.76 3.20
N LEU A 903 -16.71 -0.45 3.11
CA LEU A 903 -16.85 -1.54 4.09
C LEU A 903 -15.46 -2.00 4.55
N ILE A 904 -15.13 -1.73 5.81
CA ILE A 904 -13.86 -2.13 6.44
C ILE A 904 -14.13 -3.28 7.43
N TYR A 905 -13.61 -4.47 7.13
CA TYR A 905 -13.60 -5.62 8.03
C TYR A 905 -12.30 -5.60 8.87
N PHE A 906 -12.40 -4.98 10.04
CA PHE A 906 -11.29 -4.76 10.97
C PHE A 906 -11.21 -5.91 12.00
N GLY A 907 -10.68 -7.05 11.56
CA GLY A 907 -10.51 -8.24 12.38
C GLY A 907 -9.15 -8.33 13.05
N PHE A 908 -9.13 -8.68 14.33
CA PHE A 908 -7.91 -8.90 15.10
C PHE A 908 -7.51 -10.39 15.13
N SER A 909 -6.25 -10.62 15.48
CA SER A 909 -5.69 -11.92 15.91
C SER A 909 -5.63 -12.08 17.43
N HIS A 910 -6.17 -11.11 18.18
CA HIS A 910 -6.13 -11.01 19.63
C HIS A 910 -7.55 -10.81 20.21
N PRO A 911 -7.73 -11.06 21.52
CA PRO A 911 -6.93 -12.01 22.30
C PRO A 911 -6.97 -13.41 21.65
N HIS A 912 -5.86 -14.15 21.62
CA HIS A 912 -5.87 -15.55 21.20
C HIS A 912 -4.59 -16.28 21.62
N ASP A 913 -4.67 -17.60 21.79
CA ASP A 913 -3.50 -18.43 22.07
C ASP A 913 -2.32 -18.21 21.08
N THR A 914 -1.10 -17.93 21.54
CA THR A 914 -0.74 -17.63 22.93
C THR A 914 -0.98 -16.15 23.21
N ARG A 915 -1.71 -15.80 24.30
CA ARG A 915 -2.15 -14.41 24.59
C ARG A 915 -1.00 -13.54 25.05
N ASP A 916 -0.18 -13.03 24.13
CA ASP A 916 1.00 -12.25 24.48
C ASP A 916 0.70 -10.74 24.55
N GLY A 917 0.36 -10.29 25.76
CA GLY A 917 0.12 -8.87 26.03
C GLY A 917 1.36 -8.00 25.83
N LYS A 918 1.14 -6.70 25.62
CA LYS A 918 2.21 -5.70 25.50
C LYS A 918 2.81 -5.40 26.90
N PRO A 919 4.13 -5.27 27.08
CA PRO A 919 4.76 -5.22 28.41
C PRO A 919 4.18 -4.19 29.40
N GLU A 920 3.86 -2.98 28.94
CA GLU A 920 3.27 -1.92 29.77
C GLU A 920 1.82 -2.24 30.21
N LEU A 921 1.04 -2.93 29.38
CA LEU A 921 -0.32 -3.37 29.70
C LEU A 921 -0.29 -4.60 30.63
N LEU A 922 0.64 -5.51 30.43
CA LEU A 922 0.90 -6.61 31.37
C LEU A 922 1.28 -6.08 32.77
N ALA A 923 2.16 -5.09 32.84
CA ALA A 923 2.57 -4.45 34.11
C ALA A 923 1.43 -3.67 34.81
N LYS A 924 0.40 -3.26 34.05
CA LYS A 924 -0.84 -2.69 34.57
C LYS A 924 -1.70 -3.75 35.26
N TYR A 925 -1.95 -4.88 34.60
CA TYR A 925 -2.72 -6.02 35.14
C TYR A 925 -1.88 -7.00 35.99
N GLY A 926 -0.61 -6.67 36.27
CA GLY A 926 0.29 -7.52 37.08
C GLY A 926 0.63 -8.89 36.46
N ALA A 927 0.33 -9.09 35.18
CA ALA A 927 0.51 -10.36 34.49
C ALA A 927 1.88 -10.46 33.79
N VAL A 928 2.23 -11.66 33.33
CA VAL A 928 3.40 -11.92 32.49
C VAL A 928 3.06 -12.89 31.36
N ASN A 929 3.75 -12.76 30.22
CA ASN A 929 3.69 -13.71 29.11
C ASN A 929 4.42 -15.01 29.48
N HIS A 930 3.79 -15.84 30.30
CA HIS A 930 4.41 -17.02 30.90
C HIS A 930 4.76 -18.09 29.86
N ARG A 931 5.87 -18.79 30.11
CA ARG A 931 6.52 -19.72 29.16
C ARG A 931 7.04 -21.02 29.78
N ASP A 932 7.33 -21.04 31.08
CA ASP A 932 7.85 -22.24 31.73
C ASP A 932 6.73 -23.12 32.28
N ARG A 933 6.58 -24.32 31.73
CA ARG A 933 5.58 -25.31 32.16
C ARG A 933 5.89 -25.91 33.55
N LYS A 934 7.11 -25.72 34.08
CA LYS A 934 7.55 -26.27 35.37
C LYS A 934 7.31 -25.34 36.56
N THR A 935 6.90 -24.09 36.33
CA THR A 935 6.67 -23.09 37.39
C THR A 935 5.30 -22.42 37.24
N LEU A 936 4.75 -21.95 38.37
CA LEU A 936 3.58 -21.06 38.37
C LEU A 936 4.00 -19.64 37.98
N PRO A 937 3.13 -18.84 37.33
CA PRO A 937 3.41 -17.43 37.10
C PRO A 937 3.56 -16.67 38.44
N PRO A 938 4.28 -15.54 38.47
CA PRO A 938 4.40 -14.71 39.66
C PRO A 938 3.04 -14.24 40.17
N ALA A 939 2.76 -14.44 41.46
CA ALA A 939 1.57 -13.88 42.09
C ALA A 939 1.69 -12.35 42.21
N ASN A 940 0.67 -11.61 41.82
CA ASN A 940 0.68 -10.14 41.84
C ASN A 940 -0.69 -9.59 42.28
N PRO A 941 -0.76 -8.67 43.26
CA PRO A 941 -2.04 -8.12 43.73
C PRO A 941 -2.82 -7.34 42.66
N LYS A 942 -2.21 -6.96 41.53
CA LYS A 942 -2.91 -6.32 40.40
C LYS A 942 -3.58 -7.31 39.44
N GLN A 943 -3.30 -8.61 39.53
CA GLN A 943 -3.95 -9.62 38.68
C GLN A 943 -5.46 -9.60 38.92
N PRO A 944 -6.30 -9.69 37.87
CA PRO A 944 -7.76 -9.79 38.00
C PRO A 944 -8.17 -10.83 39.03
N LYS A 945 -9.34 -10.65 39.66
CA LYS A 945 -9.94 -11.70 40.51
C LYS A 945 -10.33 -12.90 39.64
N LEU A 946 -10.55 -14.05 40.27
CA LEU A 946 -11.24 -15.16 39.62
C LEU A 946 -12.69 -14.73 39.29
N PRO A 947 -13.27 -15.20 38.17
CA PRO A 947 -14.69 -15.00 37.88
C PRO A 947 -15.57 -15.75 38.88
N ILE A 948 -16.80 -15.28 39.10
CA ILE A 948 -17.69 -15.87 40.12
C ILE A 948 -18.12 -17.31 39.79
N ASN A 949 -18.17 -17.66 38.50
CA ASN A 949 -18.33 -19.03 38.01
C ASN A 949 -16.99 -19.73 37.72
N TYR A 950 -15.92 -19.46 38.50
CA TYR A 950 -14.68 -20.25 38.46
C TYR A 950 -14.84 -21.61 39.16
N LEU A 951 -14.22 -22.65 38.61
CA LEU A 951 -13.95 -23.91 39.31
C LEU A 951 -12.48 -24.34 39.08
N PRO A 952 -11.86 -25.07 40.00
CA PRO A 952 -10.52 -25.65 39.79
C PRO A 952 -10.51 -26.79 38.74
N LYS A 953 -11.69 -27.31 38.35
CA LYS A 953 -11.88 -28.30 37.28
C LYS A 953 -13.37 -28.34 36.89
N HIS A 954 -13.69 -28.55 35.60
CA HIS A 954 -15.05 -28.89 35.19
C HIS A 954 -15.48 -30.26 35.77
N PRO A 955 -16.71 -30.39 36.33
CA PRO A 955 -17.07 -31.56 37.13
C PRO A 955 -17.16 -32.87 36.33
N PHE A 956 -17.71 -32.82 35.11
CA PHE A 956 -17.85 -33.97 34.20
C PHE A 956 -17.05 -33.78 32.90
N ASN A 957 -16.92 -34.84 32.09
CA ASN A 957 -16.33 -34.75 30.74
C ASN A 957 -17.32 -34.04 29.80
N ASN A 958 -16.97 -32.85 29.31
CA ASN A 958 -17.84 -32.07 28.41
C ASN A 958 -17.94 -32.61 26.97
N SER A 959 -17.28 -33.73 26.63
CA SER A 959 -17.11 -34.33 25.30
C SER A 959 -15.97 -33.76 24.41
N ASP A 960 -15.10 -32.90 24.94
CA ASP A 960 -13.86 -32.46 24.26
C ASP A 960 -12.76 -31.93 25.23
N MET A 961 -12.63 -32.53 26.41
CA MET A 961 -11.73 -32.05 27.48
C MET A 961 -10.22 -32.05 27.16
N ASN A 962 -9.79 -32.63 26.03
CA ASN A 962 -8.37 -32.78 25.65
C ASN A 962 -7.94 -31.88 24.47
N VAL A 963 -8.83 -31.02 23.99
CA VAL A 963 -8.55 -30.06 22.91
C VAL A 963 -7.36 -29.14 23.23
N ARG A 964 -6.70 -28.60 22.19
CA ARG A 964 -5.55 -27.67 22.29
C ARG A 964 -5.69 -26.64 23.41
N ASP A 965 -6.86 -26.03 23.51
CA ASP A 965 -7.15 -24.88 24.37
C ASP A 965 -7.18 -25.27 25.86
N GLU A 966 -7.55 -26.52 26.16
CA GLU A 966 -7.59 -27.04 27.53
C GLU A 966 -6.20 -27.50 28.02
N VAL A 967 -5.32 -28.04 27.17
CA VAL A 967 -4.11 -28.74 27.67
C VAL A 967 -2.76 -28.25 27.11
N ASN A 968 -2.74 -27.48 26.02
CA ASN A 968 -1.51 -27.16 25.27
C ASN A 968 -1.12 -25.67 25.21
N VAL A 969 -1.93 -24.75 25.74
CA VAL A 969 -1.68 -23.29 25.69
C VAL A 969 -0.50 -22.87 26.58
N SER A 970 0.50 -22.19 26.00
CA SER A 970 1.66 -21.72 26.78
C SER A 970 1.28 -20.66 27.82
N GLY A 971 1.65 -20.93 29.07
CA GLY A 971 1.36 -20.10 30.24
C GLY A 971 0.21 -20.63 31.10
N VAL A 972 -0.59 -21.58 30.60
CA VAL A 972 -1.69 -22.22 31.33
C VAL A 972 -1.59 -23.75 31.29
N TRP A 973 -1.49 -24.34 30.09
CA TRP A 973 -1.61 -25.79 29.87
C TRP A 973 -2.85 -26.35 30.59
N ALA A 974 -2.73 -27.51 31.25
CA ALA A 974 -3.81 -28.10 32.05
C ALA A 974 -3.95 -27.50 33.46
N ASN A 975 -3.20 -26.43 33.82
CA ASN A 975 -3.30 -25.83 35.15
C ASN A 975 -4.56 -24.96 35.25
N ARG A 976 -5.27 -25.06 36.38
CA ARG A 976 -6.47 -24.27 36.69
C ARG A 976 -6.39 -23.60 38.07
N ASP A 977 -5.19 -23.52 38.64
CA ASP A 977 -4.99 -22.87 39.94
C ASP A 977 -5.22 -21.35 39.87
N GLU A 978 -5.49 -20.77 41.03
CA GLU A 978 -5.77 -19.34 41.22
C GLU A 978 -4.73 -18.44 40.52
N ARG A 979 -3.43 -18.72 40.64
CA ARG A 979 -2.37 -17.86 40.11
C ARG A 979 -2.28 -17.96 38.60
N THR A 980 -2.42 -19.16 38.05
CA THR A 980 -2.42 -19.37 36.60
C THR A 980 -3.61 -18.67 35.94
N ILE A 981 -4.83 -18.89 36.44
CA ILE A 981 -6.05 -18.30 35.86
C ILE A 981 -6.04 -16.77 35.99
N ARG A 982 -5.70 -16.23 37.17
CA ARG A 982 -5.61 -14.77 37.38
C ARG A 982 -4.52 -14.12 36.51
N ASN A 983 -3.41 -14.80 36.23
CA ASN A 983 -2.40 -14.32 35.28
C ASN A 983 -2.92 -14.35 33.83
N GLU A 984 -3.63 -15.41 33.40
CA GLU A 984 -4.15 -15.50 32.03
C GLU A 984 -5.26 -14.46 31.75
N LEU A 985 -6.16 -14.21 32.71
CA LEU A 985 -7.11 -13.10 32.64
C LEU A 985 -6.40 -11.75 32.50
N GLY A 986 -5.31 -11.53 33.24
CA GLY A 986 -4.48 -10.32 33.08
C GLY A 986 -3.73 -10.22 31.74
N ARG A 987 -3.46 -11.35 31.06
CA ARG A 987 -2.92 -11.38 29.68
C ARG A 987 -4.00 -11.10 28.64
N GLU A 988 -5.18 -11.67 28.81
CA GLU A 988 -6.36 -11.38 27.97
C GLU A 988 -6.71 -9.89 28.07
N PHE A 989 -6.84 -9.33 29.28
CA PHE A 989 -7.10 -7.90 29.48
C PHE A 989 -6.02 -7.01 28.86
N ALA A 990 -4.74 -7.41 28.92
CA ALA A 990 -3.65 -6.69 28.25
C ALA A 990 -3.71 -6.77 26.71
N CYS A 991 -4.33 -7.80 26.14
CA CYS A 991 -4.61 -7.90 24.71
C CYS A 991 -5.84 -7.08 24.31
N SER A 992 -6.92 -7.15 25.10
CA SER A 992 -8.18 -6.45 24.87
C SER A 992 -8.07 -4.93 25.03
N GLU A 993 -7.30 -4.42 25.98
CA GLU A 993 -6.98 -2.99 26.05
C GLU A 993 -6.10 -2.52 24.86
N ASN A 994 -5.22 -3.37 24.33
CA ASN A 994 -4.47 -3.03 23.12
C ASN A 994 -5.40 -2.90 21.89
N ILE A 995 -6.45 -3.73 21.82
CA ILE A 995 -7.50 -3.63 20.80
C ILE A 995 -8.31 -2.33 20.94
N ASP A 996 -8.68 -1.95 22.16
CA ASP A 996 -9.38 -0.69 22.43
C ASP A 996 -8.60 0.54 21.94
N ILE A 997 -7.29 0.60 22.25
CA ILE A 997 -6.37 1.63 21.77
C ILE A 997 -6.34 1.69 20.23
N GLN A 998 -6.27 0.51 19.58
CA GLN A 998 -6.26 0.40 18.12
C GLN A 998 -7.56 0.85 17.45
N ILE A 999 -8.71 0.54 18.05
CA ILE A 999 -10.02 1.02 17.61
C ILE A 999 -10.10 2.54 17.79
N GLY A 1000 -9.55 3.07 18.89
CA GLY A 1000 -9.47 4.51 19.14
C GLY A 1000 -8.76 5.27 18.03
N ALA A 1001 -7.64 4.74 17.51
CA ALA A 1001 -6.90 5.36 16.41
C ALA A 1001 -7.71 5.41 15.10
N VAL A 1002 -8.35 4.29 14.70
CA VAL A 1002 -9.17 4.23 13.48
C VAL A 1002 -10.39 5.14 13.57
N LEU A 1003 -11.08 5.16 14.72
CA LEU A 1003 -12.24 6.04 14.92
C LEU A 1003 -11.88 7.53 14.92
N GLU A 1004 -10.69 7.89 15.39
CA GLU A 1004 -10.22 9.27 15.35
C GLU A 1004 -9.78 9.69 13.92
N LYS A 1005 -9.19 8.79 13.12
CA LYS A 1005 -8.96 9.05 11.68
C LYS A 1005 -10.27 9.29 10.94
N LEU A 1006 -11.28 8.43 11.13
CA LEU A 1006 -12.62 8.64 10.55
C LEU A 1006 -13.29 9.93 11.03
N LYS A 1007 -12.97 10.41 12.26
CA LYS A 1007 -13.45 11.68 12.80
C LYS A 1007 -12.76 12.90 12.18
N GLN A 1008 -11.49 12.77 11.81
CA GLN A 1008 -10.70 13.78 11.11
C GLN A 1008 -11.18 13.94 9.66
N MET A 1009 -11.29 12.83 8.92
CA MET A 1009 -11.87 12.78 7.57
C MET A 1009 -13.32 13.31 7.53
N GLY A 1010 -14.09 13.08 8.61
CA GLY A 1010 -15.50 13.47 8.73
C GLY A 1010 -16.48 12.30 8.59
N GLU A 1011 -16.03 11.23 7.94
CA GLU A 1011 -16.75 9.99 7.63
C GLU A 1011 -17.39 9.28 8.82
N LEU A 1012 -16.85 9.46 10.04
CA LEU A 1012 -17.39 8.87 11.28
C LEU A 1012 -18.90 9.14 11.46
N LYS A 1013 -19.42 10.23 10.88
CA LYS A 1013 -20.84 10.59 10.94
C LYS A 1013 -21.76 9.75 10.07
N ASN A 1014 -21.25 9.21 8.97
CA ASN A 1014 -21.99 8.36 8.03
C ASN A 1014 -21.68 6.86 8.23
N THR A 1015 -20.80 6.55 9.17
CA THR A 1015 -20.30 5.18 9.40
C THR A 1015 -21.12 4.44 10.46
N TYR A 1016 -21.66 3.28 10.11
CA TYR A 1016 -22.04 2.25 11.07
C TYR A 1016 -20.80 1.51 11.57
N ILE A 1017 -20.57 1.57 12.88
CA ILE A 1017 -19.53 0.84 13.60
C ILE A 1017 -20.19 -0.33 14.29
N ILE A 1018 -19.75 -1.53 13.95
CA ILE A 1018 -20.13 -2.78 14.61
C ILE A 1018 -18.91 -3.28 15.39
N TYR A 1019 -19.06 -3.64 16.65
CA TYR A 1019 -18.02 -4.30 17.45
C TYR A 1019 -18.52 -5.63 18.00
N THR A 1020 -17.77 -6.70 17.78
CA THR A 1020 -18.06 -8.04 18.31
C THR A 1020 -16.78 -8.88 18.50
N SER A 1021 -16.89 -10.09 19.04
CA SER A 1021 -15.87 -11.15 18.96
C SER A 1021 -16.43 -12.32 18.15
N ASP A 1022 -15.62 -13.27 17.69
CA ASP A 1022 -16.11 -14.45 16.97
C ASP A 1022 -16.64 -15.58 17.89
N HIS A 1023 -16.27 -15.58 19.16
CA HIS A 1023 -16.86 -16.36 20.25
C HIS A 1023 -16.31 -15.86 21.59
N GLY A 1024 -16.97 -16.23 22.70
CA GLY A 1024 -16.42 -16.04 24.04
C GLY A 1024 -15.25 -16.98 24.37
N MET A 1025 -14.79 -16.96 25.62
CA MET A 1025 -13.68 -17.79 26.11
C MET A 1025 -13.79 -18.02 27.62
N ALA A 1026 -13.51 -19.26 28.07
CA ALA A 1026 -13.75 -19.64 29.46
C ALA A 1026 -12.71 -19.08 30.45
N ILE A 1027 -11.41 -19.31 30.25
CA ILE A 1027 -10.32 -18.88 31.16
C ILE A 1027 -10.64 -19.14 32.66
N GLY A 1028 -10.83 -20.42 33.01
CA GLY A 1028 -11.16 -20.89 34.36
C GLY A 1028 -12.65 -20.92 34.69
N ARG A 1029 -13.51 -20.29 33.87
CA ARG A 1029 -14.97 -20.36 34.03
C ARG A 1029 -15.46 -21.79 33.85
N HIS A 1030 -16.27 -22.26 34.80
CA HIS A 1030 -16.69 -23.66 34.98
C HIS A 1030 -15.51 -24.66 35.03
N GLY A 1031 -14.29 -24.19 35.31
CA GLY A 1031 -13.07 -25.00 35.28
C GLY A 1031 -12.62 -25.45 33.88
N LEU A 1032 -13.19 -24.84 32.84
CA LEU A 1032 -12.74 -24.93 31.45
C LEU A 1032 -11.77 -23.77 31.15
N GLN A 1033 -10.89 -23.95 30.16
CA GLN A 1033 -10.01 -22.90 29.67
C GLN A 1033 -10.43 -22.39 28.29
N GLY A 1034 -10.92 -23.30 27.45
CA GLY A 1034 -11.19 -23.09 26.04
C GLY A 1034 -12.60 -22.60 25.71
N LYS A 1035 -12.92 -22.70 24.42
CA LYS A 1035 -14.16 -22.25 23.76
C LYS A 1035 -15.04 -23.40 23.27
N GLN A 1036 -14.68 -24.61 23.65
CA GLN A 1036 -15.34 -25.86 23.28
C GLN A 1036 -16.44 -26.17 24.30
N ASN A 1037 -17.39 -25.24 24.45
CA ASN A 1037 -18.53 -25.33 25.37
C ASN A 1037 -19.64 -24.35 24.94
N LEU A 1038 -20.82 -24.46 25.57
CA LEU A 1038 -22.02 -23.68 25.23
C LEU A 1038 -22.59 -22.86 26.41
N TYR A 1039 -21.81 -22.66 27.48
CA TYR A 1039 -22.12 -21.68 28.52
C TYR A 1039 -22.09 -20.25 27.94
N GLU A 1040 -22.82 -19.30 28.53
CA GLU A 1040 -22.95 -17.92 28.05
C GLU A 1040 -21.58 -17.26 27.86
N HIS A 1041 -20.59 -17.55 28.72
CA HIS A 1041 -19.23 -16.98 28.60
C HIS A 1041 -18.46 -17.39 27.33
N THR A 1042 -18.98 -18.35 26.56
CA THR A 1042 -18.41 -18.85 25.31
C THR A 1042 -19.41 -18.80 24.13
N PHE A 1043 -20.69 -19.08 24.39
CA PHE A 1043 -21.77 -19.10 23.40
C PHE A 1043 -22.24 -17.69 22.99
N ARG A 1044 -22.27 -16.77 23.96
CA ARG A 1044 -22.61 -15.36 23.76
C ARG A 1044 -21.35 -14.57 23.38
N VAL A 1045 -21.55 -13.52 22.59
CA VAL A 1045 -20.49 -12.56 22.19
C VAL A 1045 -20.87 -11.15 22.62
N PRO A 1046 -19.90 -10.24 22.87
CA PRO A 1046 -20.19 -8.83 22.86
C PRO A 1046 -20.73 -8.43 21.48
N TYR A 1047 -21.74 -7.55 21.43
CA TYR A 1047 -22.22 -6.99 20.17
C TYR A 1047 -22.76 -5.58 20.40
N ILE A 1048 -22.08 -4.60 19.83
CA ILE A 1048 -22.34 -3.17 20.00
C ILE A 1048 -22.46 -2.55 18.60
N VAL A 1049 -23.48 -1.73 18.36
CA VAL A 1049 -23.66 -1.02 17.09
C VAL A 1049 -23.89 0.47 17.35
N LYS A 1050 -23.12 1.32 16.67
CA LYS A 1050 -23.26 2.78 16.67
C LYS A 1050 -23.29 3.26 15.22
N GLY A 1051 -24.19 4.19 14.88
CA GLY A 1051 -24.21 4.77 13.53
C GLY A 1051 -25.45 5.65 13.29
N PRO A 1052 -25.71 6.03 12.03
CA PRO A 1052 -26.89 6.82 11.65
C PRO A 1052 -28.21 6.21 12.16
N GLY A 1053 -29.11 7.06 12.68
CA GLY A 1053 -30.44 6.65 13.17
C GLY A 1053 -30.49 5.86 14.49
N ILE A 1054 -29.38 5.27 14.94
CA ILE A 1054 -29.34 4.47 16.19
C ILE A 1054 -29.40 5.38 17.41
N LYS A 1055 -30.27 5.03 18.37
CA LYS A 1055 -30.43 5.75 19.64
C LYS A 1055 -29.23 5.53 20.56
N PRO A 1056 -28.46 6.57 20.95
CA PRO A 1056 -27.34 6.43 21.88
C PRO A 1056 -27.77 5.95 23.27
N GLY A 1057 -26.88 5.22 23.95
CA GLY A 1057 -27.09 4.69 25.30
C GLY A 1057 -28.25 3.70 25.41
N SER A 1058 -28.60 3.02 24.31
CA SER A 1058 -29.70 2.06 24.29
C SER A 1058 -29.22 0.61 24.46
N ARG A 1059 -30.14 -0.25 24.90
CA ARG A 1059 -29.86 -1.66 25.19
C ARG A 1059 -31.09 -2.50 24.86
N VAL A 1060 -30.88 -3.70 24.32
CA VAL A 1060 -31.93 -4.60 23.83
C VAL A 1060 -31.61 -6.04 24.19
N ALA A 1061 -32.65 -6.88 24.31
CA ALA A 1061 -32.43 -8.32 24.37
C ALA A 1061 -31.74 -8.80 23.08
N GLY A 1062 -32.31 -8.47 21.92
CA GLY A 1062 -31.63 -8.57 20.63
C GLY A 1062 -31.04 -9.96 20.38
N ASN A 1063 -31.88 -11.00 20.38
CA ASN A 1063 -31.47 -12.39 20.15
C ASN A 1063 -30.93 -12.60 18.72
N ILE A 1064 -29.69 -12.19 18.45
CA ILE A 1064 -29.07 -12.20 17.13
C ILE A 1064 -27.97 -13.25 17.03
N TYR A 1065 -27.65 -13.65 15.81
CA TYR A 1065 -26.48 -14.45 15.50
C TYR A 1065 -25.51 -13.70 14.58
N HIS A 1066 -24.27 -14.18 14.52
CA HIS A 1066 -23.31 -13.75 13.51
C HIS A 1066 -23.81 -13.81 12.07
N LEU A 1067 -24.65 -14.80 11.70
CA LEU A 1067 -25.20 -14.88 10.34
C LEU A 1067 -26.18 -13.74 10.00
N ASP A 1068 -26.76 -13.06 11.00
CA ASP A 1068 -27.64 -11.92 10.76
C ASP A 1068 -26.87 -10.66 10.29
N ALA A 1069 -25.53 -10.67 10.41
CA ALA A 1069 -24.67 -9.55 10.01
C ALA A 1069 -24.83 -9.20 8.52
N LEU A 1070 -24.79 -10.20 7.62
CA LEU A 1070 -24.90 -9.97 6.18
C LEU A 1070 -26.24 -9.31 5.82
N ALA A 1071 -27.35 -9.92 6.24
CA ALA A 1071 -28.70 -9.41 5.96
C ALA A 1071 -28.92 -8.00 6.54
N THR A 1072 -28.44 -7.74 7.76
CA THR A 1072 -28.60 -6.44 8.41
C THR A 1072 -27.74 -5.35 7.75
N LEU A 1073 -26.50 -5.65 7.38
CA LEU A 1073 -25.65 -4.68 6.69
C LEU A 1073 -26.23 -4.32 5.31
N CYS A 1074 -26.76 -5.30 4.57
CA CYS A 1074 -27.44 -5.04 3.29
C CYS A 1074 -28.67 -4.12 3.46
N ASP A 1075 -29.55 -4.43 4.42
CA ASP A 1075 -30.75 -3.63 4.72
C ASP A 1075 -30.40 -2.21 5.21
N LEU A 1076 -29.35 -2.04 6.02
CA LEU A 1076 -28.84 -0.71 6.40
C LEU A 1076 -28.28 0.07 5.20
N ALA A 1077 -27.70 -0.62 4.21
CA ALA A 1077 -27.12 -0.04 3.00
C ALA A 1077 -28.12 0.21 1.86
N GLY A 1078 -29.36 -0.31 1.96
CA GLY A 1078 -30.33 -0.33 0.85
C GLY A 1078 -30.00 -1.34 -0.25
N ILE A 1079 -29.26 -2.40 0.09
CA ILE A 1079 -28.86 -3.50 -0.81
C ILE A 1079 -29.81 -4.69 -0.59
N GLU A 1080 -30.17 -5.41 -1.65
CA GLU A 1080 -30.88 -6.69 -1.55
C GLU A 1080 -29.92 -7.77 -1.03
N ALA A 1081 -30.26 -8.42 0.08
CA ALA A 1081 -29.46 -9.53 0.61
C ALA A 1081 -29.56 -10.75 -0.34
N PRO A 1082 -28.47 -11.47 -0.60
CA PRO A 1082 -28.48 -12.57 -1.57
C PRO A 1082 -29.36 -13.72 -1.10
N ASN A 1083 -30.02 -14.41 -2.04
CA ASN A 1083 -30.93 -15.54 -1.77
C ASN A 1083 -30.30 -16.71 -1.00
N THR A 1084 -28.96 -16.79 -0.91
CA THR A 1084 -28.26 -17.77 -0.07
C THR A 1084 -28.28 -17.41 1.42
N SER A 1085 -28.49 -16.15 1.78
CA SER A 1085 -28.46 -15.67 3.18
C SER A 1085 -29.67 -16.17 3.97
N GLU A 1086 -29.40 -16.81 5.10
CA GLU A 1086 -30.38 -17.33 6.07
C GLU A 1086 -30.55 -16.37 7.27
N GLY A 1087 -29.74 -15.31 7.34
CA GLY A 1087 -29.75 -14.30 8.39
C GLY A 1087 -30.98 -13.38 8.33
N ILE A 1088 -31.45 -12.98 9.51
CA ILE A 1088 -32.60 -12.07 9.68
C ILE A 1088 -32.06 -10.67 9.96
N SER A 1089 -32.44 -9.67 9.17
CA SER A 1089 -32.06 -8.27 9.45
C SER A 1089 -32.56 -7.83 10.83
N PHE A 1090 -31.63 -7.42 11.71
CA PHE A 1090 -31.96 -6.82 13.00
C PHE A 1090 -32.03 -5.28 12.96
N LYS A 1091 -32.12 -4.67 11.77
CA LYS A 1091 -32.41 -3.23 11.61
C LYS A 1091 -33.68 -2.79 12.37
N PRO A 1092 -34.80 -3.54 12.42
CA PRO A 1092 -35.95 -3.17 13.26
C PRO A 1092 -35.61 -3.09 14.76
N VAL A 1093 -34.60 -3.82 15.24
CA VAL A 1093 -34.11 -3.73 16.62
C VAL A 1093 -33.21 -2.49 16.79
N LEU A 1094 -32.35 -2.19 15.80
CA LEU A 1094 -31.52 -0.96 15.78
C LEU A 1094 -32.36 0.32 15.76
N GLU A 1095 -33.49 0.29 15.07
CA GLU A 1095 -34.49 1.38 15.00
C GLU A 1095 -35.42 1.42 16.22
N GLY A 1096 -35.30 0.49 17.18
CA GLY A 1096 -36.16 0.41 18.36
C GLY A 1096 -37.61 -0.02 18.10
N LYS A 1097 -37.91 -0.59 16.93
CA LYS A 1097 -39.23 -1.10 16.54
C LYS A 1097 -39.51 -2.50 17.11
N GLN A 1098 -38.46 -3.25 17.46
CA GLN A 1098 -38.50 -4.60 18.04
C GLN A 1098 -37.46 -4.75 19.16
N ASN A 1099 -37.70 -5.65 20.12
CA ASN A 1099 -36.71 -5.98 21.17
C ASN A 1099 -35.77 -7.12 20.76
N ALA A 1100 -36.21 -8.03 19.88
CA ALA A 1100 -35.43 -9.17 19.36
C ALA A 1100 -35.99 -9.62 18.01
N VAL A 1101 -35.20 -10.38 17.24
CA VAL A 1101 -35.60 -10.94 15.93
C VAL A 1101 -36.06 -12.40 15.96
N ARG A 1102 -35.88 -13.09 17.10
CA ARG A 1102 -36.32 -14.48 17.34
C ARG A 1102 -36.48 -14.76 18.84
N ASP A 1103 -37.38 -15.68 19.19
CA ASP A 1103 -37.65 -16.06 20.59
C ASP A 1103 -36.74 -17.18 21.11
N VAL A 1104 -36.12 -17.93 20.19
CA VAL A 1104 -35.33 -19.13 20.47
C VAL A 1104 -33.93 -18.97 19.88
N LEU A 1105 -32.92 -19.42 20.64
CA LEU A 1105 -31.51 -19.47 20.24
C LEU A 1105 -30.99 -20.89 20.46
N TYR A 1106 -30.71 -21.60 19.38
CA TYR A 1106 -29.99 -22.89 19.32
C TYR A 1106 -28.48 -22.69 19.19
N GLY A 1107 -27.69 -23.66 19.68
CA GLY A 1107 -26.25 -23.75 19.44
C GLY A 1107 -25.74 -25.18 19.51
N ALA A 1108 -24.67 -25.51 18.78
CA ALA A 1108 -24.13 -26.87 18.69
C ALA A 1108 -22.60 -26.90 18.68
N TYR A 1109 -21.99 -27.66 19.59
CA TYR A 1109 -20.56 -27.95 19.55
C TYR A 1109 -20.31 -29.45 19.45
N CYS A 1110 -19.66 -29.90 18.39
CA CYS A 1110 -19.29 -31.30 18.22
C CYS A 1110 -17.90 -31.47 17.58
N GLY A 1111 -16.93 -30.62 17.97
CA GLY A 1111 -15.55 -30.74 17.48
C GLY A 1111 -14.84 -32.03 17.92
N GLY A 1112 -15.11 -32.47 19.15
CA GLY A 1112 -14.78 -33.81 19.65
C GLY A 1112 -15.83 -34.85 19.28
N ALA A 1113 -16.35 -35.54 20.28
CA ALA A 1113 -17.26 -36.68 20.11
C ALA A 1113 -18.60 -36.33 19.42
N LYS A 1114 -19.27 -37.37 18.91
CA LYS A 1114 -20.62 -37.31 18.33
C LYS A 1114 -21.65 -38.05 19.21
N PRO A 1115 -22.88 -37.52 19.35
CA PRO A 1115 -23.40 -36.31 18.70
C PRO A 1115 -22.79 -35.02 19.26
N GLY A 1116 -22.27 -35.01 20.50
CA GLY A 1116 -21.60 -33.86 21.12
C GLY A 1116 -22.54 -33.00 21.98
N MET A 1117 -22.25 -31.70 22.06
CA MET A 1117 -22.99 -30.71 22.86
C MET A 1117 -24.01 -29.95 22.01
N ARG A 1118 -25.20 -29.66 22.54
CA ARG A 1118 -26.08 -28.57 22.05
C ARG A 1118 -26.67 -27.76 23.19
N CYS A 1119 -27.14 -26.57 22.88
CA CYS A 1119 -28.00 -25.78 23.74
C CYS A 1119 -29.24 -25.26 23.00
N VAL A 1120 -30.29 -24.95 23.76
CA VAL A 1120 -31.37 -24.03 23.35
C VAL A 1120 -31.70 -23.08 24.50
N LYS A 1121 -31.91 -21.81 24.17
CA LYS A 1121 -32.36 -20.75 25.07
C LYS A 1121 -33.68 -20.16 24.55
N LYS A 1122 -34.69 -20.02 25.41
CA LYS A 1122 -36.02 -19.46 25.11
C LYS A 1122 -36.50 -18.64 26.30
N GLY A 1123 -36.59 -17.32 26.11
CA GLY A 1123 -36.69 -16.39 27.24
C GLY A 1123 -35.51 -16.55 28.19
N ASP A 1124 -35.79 -16.72 29.48
CA ASP A 1124 -34.79 -16.92 30.53
C ASP A 1124 -34.34 -18.38 30.68
N TRP A 1125 -35.08 -19.33 30.11
CA TRP A 1125 -34.76 -20.75 30.21
C TRP A 1125 -33.67 -21.14 29.20
N LYS A 1126 -32.65 -21.86 29.67
CA LYS A 1126 -31.59 -22.43 28.85
C LYS A 1126 -31.35 -23.89 29.21
N LEU A 1127 -31.30 -24.74 28.19
CA LEU A 1127 -30.89 -26.14 28.27
C LEU A 1127 -29.52 -26.28 27.59
N ILE A 1128 -28.60 -27.03 28.19
CA ILE A 1128 -27.40 -27.56 27.54
C ILE A 1128 -27.42 -29.08 27.70
N ARG A 1129 -27.12 -29.82 26.64
CA ARG A 1129 -27.05 -31.29 26.66
C ARG A 1129 -25.78 -31.78 25.99
N TYR A 1130 -25.15 -32.78 26.59
CA TYR A 1130 -23.88 -33.38 26.18
C TYR A 1130 -24.06 -34.88 26.00
N GLU A 1131 -23.60 -35.45 24.89
CA GLU A 1131 -23.58 -36.90 24.70
C GLU A 1131 -22.36 -37.32 23.87
N SER A 1132 -21.59 -38.28 24.40
CA SER A 1132 -20.47 -38.93 23.71
C SER A 1132 -20.70 -40.43 23.71
N THR A 1133 -20.95 -40.99 22.53
CA THR A 1133 -21.05 -42.44 22.35
C THR A 1133 -19.68 -43.14 22.44
N GLU A 1134 -18.59 -42.39 22.37
CA GLU A 1134 -17.20 -42.89 22.47
C GLU A 1134 -16.71 -42.90 23.93
N ASP A 1135 -17.07 -41.88 24.72
CA ASP A 1135 -16.64 -41.73 26.13
C ASP A 1135 -17.69 -42.19 27.16
N GLY A 1136 -18.91 -42.50 26.72
CA GLY A 1136 -20.04 -42.83 27.61
C GLY A 1136 -20.66 -41.63 28.34
N VAL A 1137 -20.43 -40.40 27.87
CA VAL A 1137 -21.02 -39.18 28.45
C VAL A 1137 -22.49 -39.07 28.05
N SER A 1138 -23.37 -38.76 29.01
CA SER A 1138 -24.78 -38.43 28.79
C SER A 1138 -25.25 -37.47 29.89
N GLU A 1139 -24.96 -36.18 29.71
CA GLU A 1139 -25.19 -35.14 30.73
C GLU A 1139 -26.19 -34.09 30.25
N THR A 1140 -26.97 -33.53 31.17
CA THR A 1140 -27.97 -32.49 30.85
C THR A 1140 -27.99 -31.42 31.93
N GLN A 1141 -28.01 -30.16 31.50
CA GLN A 1141 -28.05 -28.97 32.34
C GLN A 1141 -29.25 -28.10 31.97
N LEU A 1142 -30.05 -27.71 32.96
CA LEU A 1142 -31.17 -26.78 32.81
C LEU A 1142 -30.97 -25.60 33.77
N PHE A 1143 -31.07 -24.39 33.23
CA PHE A 1143 -30.92 -23.14 33.98
C PHE A 1143 -32.09 -22.20 33.71
N ASN A 1144 -32.53 -21.50 34.77
CA ASN A 1144 -33.25 -20.23 34.64
C ASN A 1144 -32.24 -19.10 34.80
N LEU A 1145 -31.89 -18.42 33.70
CA LEU A 1145 -30.85 -17.39 33.68
C LEU A 1145 -31.26 -16.07 34.37
N ALA A 1146 -32.55 -15.90 34.72
CA ALA A 1146 -32.97 -14.79 35.58
C ALA A 1146 -32.64 -15.04 37.07
N GLU A 1147 -32.55 -16.32 37.48
CA GLU A 1147 -32.20 -16.73 38.84
C GLU A 1147 -30.71 -17.11 38.95
N ASN A 1148 -30.16 -17.74 37.91
CA ASN A 1148 -28.79 -18.25 37.81
C ASN A 1148 -28.10 -17.70 36.54
N PRO A 1149 -27.81 -16.39 36.45
CA PRO A 1149 -27.30 -15.74 35.24
C PRO A 1149 -25.89 -16.20 34.82
N ASP A 1150 -25.11 -16.71 35.77
CA ASP A 1150 -23.73 -17.18 35.57
C ASP A 1150 -23.63 -18.71 35.38
N GLU A 1151 -24.78 -19.40 35.28
CA GLU A 1151 -24.92 -20.86 35.04
C GLU A 1151 -24.28 -21.74 36.14
N LEU A 1152 -24.23 -21.22 37.36
CA LEU A 1152 -23.59 -21.86 38.52
C LEU A 1152 -24.11 -23.28 38.77
N LEU A 1153 -23.17 -24.14 39.14
CA LEU A 1153 -23.35 -25.55 39.47
C LEU A 1153 -23.17 -25.77 40.98
N ALA A 1154 -23.57 -26.94 41.49
CA ALA A 1154 -23.46 -27.29 42.91
C ALA A 1154 -22.02 -27.17 43.46
N GLU A 1155 -21.01 -27.40 42.63
CA GLU A 1155 -19.59 -27.27 42.96
C GLU A 1155 -19.17 -25.83 43.31
N HIS A 1156 -19.94 -24.82 42.91
CA HIS A 1156 -19.68 -23.42 43.28
C HIS A 1156 -20.15 -23.08 44.71
N HIS A 1157 -20.89 -23.99 45.36
CA HIS A 1157 -21.30 -23.89 46.77
C HIS A 1157 -20.25 -24.48 47.72
N ASP A 1158 -19.15 -25.02 47.18
CA ASP A 1158 -18.04 -25.52 47.99
C ASP A 1158 -17.35 -24.37 48.76
N PRO A 1159 -17.13 -24.49 50.09
CA PRO A 1159 -16.47 -23.46 50.88
C PRO A 1159 -15.08 -23.03 50.36
N GLU A 1160 -14.31 -23.91 49.72
CA GLU A 1160 -13.02 -23.56 49.11
C GLU A 1160 -13.20 -22.71 47.85
N VAL A 1161 -14.22 -23.00 47.03
CA VAL A 1161 -14.56 -22.18 45.84
C VAL A 1161 -15.10 -20.81 46.26
N ILE A 1162 -15.99 -20.76 47.24
CA ILE A 1162 -16.51 -19.51 47.82
C ILE A 1162 -15.36 -18.64 48.37
N ALA A 1163 -14.36 -19.25 49.04
CA ALA A 1163 -13.19 -18.55 49.54
C ALA A 1163 -12.25 -18.02 48.43
N LEU A 1164 -12.20 -18.69 47.28
CA LEU A 1164 -11.37 -18.29 46.12
C LEU A 1164 -12.03 -17.21 45.26
N THR A 1165 -13.34 -17.26 45.05
CA THR A 1165 -14.09 -16.27 44.25
C THR A 1165 -14.51 -15.05 45.08
N GLY A 1166 -14.74 -15.24 46.38
CA GLY A 1166 -15.39 -14.25 47.25
C GLY A 1166 -16.89 -14.10 46.99
N HIS A 1167 -17.53 -15.07 46.31
CA HIS A 1167 -18.95 -15.08 45.98
C HIS A 1167 -19.65 -16.27 46.64
N THR A 1168 -20.79 -16.01 47.28
CA THR A 1168 -21.66 -17.04 47.85
C THR A 1168 -22.92 -17.17 46.98
N PRO A 1169 -23.13 -18.30 46.27
CA PRO A 1169 -24.34 -18.50 45.47
C PRO A 1169 -25.62 -18.57 46.32
N ASN A 1170 -26.76 -18.27 45.70
CA ASN A 1170 -28.09 -18.58 46.28
C ASN A 1170 -28.38 -20.09 46.13
N PRO A 1171 -29.14 -20.74 47.03
CA PRO A 1171 -29.37 -22.19 47.00
C PRO A 1171 -29.98 -22.77 45.71
N ASN A 1172 -30.72 -21.96 44.95
CA ASN A 1172 -31.31 -22.31 43.65
C ASN A 1172 -30.35 -22.11 42.44
N GLN A 1173 -29.16 -21.54 42.65
CA GLN A 1173 -28.14 -21.35 41.61
C GLN A 1173 -27.34 -22.64 41.42
N ILE A 1174 -28.01 -23.62 40.83
CA ILE A 1174 -27.51 -24.96 40.48
C ILE A 1174 -28.06 -25.39 39.10
N ASN A 1175 -27.67 -26.59 38.65
CA ASN A 1175 -28.34 -27.29 37.54
C ASN A 1175 -29.71 -27.84 37.99
N LEU A 1176 -30.80 -27.40 37.35
CA LEU A 1176 -32.17 -27.79 37.66
C LEU A 1176 -32.64 -29.07 36.95
N ALA A 1177 -31.83 -29.68 36.07
CA ALA A 1177 -32.26 -30.83 35.24
C ALA A 1177 -32.57 -32.11 36.04
N ASN A 1178 -32.11 -32.19 37.30
CA ASN A 1178 -32.38 -33.31 38.21
C ASN A 1178 -33.41 -32.97 39.30
N ASP A 1179 -34.00 -31.78 39.30
CA ASP A 1179 -35.04 -31.37 40.25
C ASP A 1179 -36.43 -31.70 39.68
N PRO A 1180 -37.22 -32.58 40.35
CA PRO A 1180 -38.56 -32.95 39.90
C PRO A 1180 -39.52 -31.77 39.72
N ALA A 1181 -39.32 -30.63 40.40
CA ALA A 1181 -40.15 -29.44 40.26
C ALA A 1181 -40.07 -28.81 38.85
N TYR A 1182 -39.03 -29.12 38.08
CA TYR A 1182 -38.80 -28.59 36.74
C TYR A 1182 -38.87 -29.65 35.63
N ALA A 1183 -39.37 -30.87 35.91
CA ALA A 1183 -39.47 -31.96 34.94
C ALA A 1183 -40.24 -31.57 33.66
N ASP A 1184 -41.43 -30.98 33.80
CA ASP A 1184 -42.23 -30.50 32.66
C ASP A 1184 -41.48 -29.45 31.82
N LYS A 1185 -40.69 -28.59 32.48
CA LYS A 1185 -39.88 -27.55 31.82
C LYS A 1185 -38.66 -28.14 31.11
N LEU A 1186 -38.03 -29.15 31.71
CA LEU A 1186 -36.94 -29.90 31.10
C LEU A 1186 -37.41 -30.57 29.81
N ASP A 1187 -38.58 -31.22 29.82
CA ASP A 1187 -39.10 -31.92 28.65
C ASP A 1187 -39.63 -30.96 27.57
N GLU A 1188 -40.21 -29.80 27.93
CA GLU A 1188 -40.46 -28.71 26.95
C GLU A 1188 -39.16 -28.30 26.24
N MET A 1189 -38.07 -28.09 27.00
CA MET A 1189 -36.80 -27.64 26.44
C MET A 1189 -36.07 -28.74 25.64
N LYS A 1190 -36.20 -30.02 26.00
CA LYS A 1190 -35.71 -31.15 25.18
C LYS A 1190 -36.45 -31.26 23.86
N GLN A 1191 -37.78 -31.09 23.86
CA GLN A 1191 -38.58 -31.10 22.63
C GLN A 1191 -38.21 -29.90 21.74
N LEU A 1192 -38.08 -28.71 22.32
CA LEU A 1192 -37.60 -27.52 21.62
C LEU A 1192 -36.21 -27.71 21.01
N LEU A 1193 -35.30 -28.40 21.71
CA LEU A 1193 -33.98 -28.74 21.20
C LEU A 1193 -34.07 -29.65 19.96
N LEU A 1194 -34.91 -30.68 19.99
CA LEU A 1194 -35.15 -31.56 18.84
C LEU A 1194 -35.72 -30.80 17.63
N ASP A 1195 -36.65 -29.87 17.86
CA ASP A 1195 -37.30 -29.13 16.77
C ASP A 1195 -36.37 -28.07 16.15
N GLU A 1196 -35.54 -27.39 16.95
CA GLU A 1196 -34.48 -26.52 16.42
C GLU A 1196 -33.37 -27.32 15.71
N MET A 1197 -32.99 -28.50 16.22
CA MET A 1197 -32.06 -29.42 15.53
C MET A 1197 -32.57 -29.84 14.15
N ARG A 1198 -33.88 -30.08 14.00
CA ARG A 1198 -34.51 -30.39 12.70
C ARG A 1198 -34.52 -29.19 11.76
N LYS A 1199 -35.00 -28.05 12.25
CA LYS A 1199 -35.09 -26.76 11.55
C LYS A 1199 -33.73 -26.30 10.99
N HIS A 1200 -32.65 -26.56 11.71
CA HIS A 1200 -31.29 -26.22 11.31
C HIS A 1200 -30.52 -27.36 10.63
N PHE A 1201 -31.17 -28.47 10.29
CA PHE A 1201 -30.53 -29.64 9.64
C PHE A 1201 -29.31 -30.17 10.41
N ASP A 1202 -29.39 -30.22 11.75
CA ASP A 1202 -28.37 -30.89 12.58
C ASP A 1202 -28.23 -32.35 12.11
N PRO A 1203 -27.06 -32.77 11.63
CA PRO A 1203 -26.85 -34.07 11.02
C PRO A 1203 -26.73 -35.20 12.07
N TYR A 1204 -26.81 -34.87 13.36
CA TYR A 1204 -26.74 -35.82 14.46
C TYR A 1204 -28.00 -35.77 15.33
N ARG A 1205 -28.26 -36.85 16.06
CA ARG A 1205 -29.34 -36.96 17.06
C ARG A 1205 -28.78 -37.53 18.35
N PHE A 1206 -29.41 -37.18 19.46
CA PHE A 1206 -29.14 -37.81 20.75
C PHE A 1206 -29.80 -39.20 20.85
N SER A 1207 -29.30 -40.03 21.76
CA SER A 1207 -29.66 -41.45 21.92
C SER A 1207 -31.14 -41.73 22.26
N ASP A 1208 -31.85 -40.77 22.84
CA ASP A 1208 -33.29 -40.81 23.17
C ASP A 1208 -34.18 -40.10 22.12
N GLN A 1209 -33.58 -39.43 21.13
CA GLN A 1209 -34.32 -38.73 20.08
C GLN A 1209 -34.73 -39.69 18.95
N PRO A 1210 -35.86 -39.43 18.27
CA PRO A 1210 -36.29 -40.26 17.15
C PRO A 1210 -35.31 -40.16 15.98
N ASN A 1211 -34.97 -41.31 15.39
CA ASN A 1211 -34.27 -41.42 14.11
C ASN A 1211 -35.21 -40.95 12.99
N ASP A 1212 -35.16 -39.66 12.65
CA ASP A 1212 -36.13 -38.96 11.81
C ASP A 1212 -35.85 -39.02 10.29
N GLY A 1213 -34.99 -39.94 9.87
CA GLY A 1213 -34.87 -40.35 8.46
C GLY A 1213 -34.08 -39.41 7.55
N LEU A 1214 -33.50 -38.33 8.09
CA LEU A 1214 -32.44 -37.58 7.42
C LEU A 1214 -31.29 -38.54 7.06
N GLU A 1215 -30.70 -38.40 5.87
CA GLU A 1215 -29.66 -39.33 5.43
C GLU A 1215 -28.46 -39.29 6.38
N LYS A 1216 -28.13 -40.45 6.96
CA LYS A 1216 -26.81 -40.68 7.54
C LYS A 1216 -25.80 -40.65 6.41
N THR A 1217 -25.16 -39.51 6.18
CA THR A 1217 -24.06 -39.38 5.23
C THR A 1217 -23.00 -40.42 5.57
N ASN A 1218 -22.79 -41.37 4.66
CA ASN A 1218 -21.90 -42.50 4.89
C ASN A 1218 -20.44 -42.04 4.88
N VAL A 1219 -19.92 -41.63 6.04
CA VAL A 1219 -18.49 -41.30 6.28
C VAL A 1219 -17.66 -42.60 6.28
N SER A 1220 -17.71 -43.32 5.17
CA SER A 1220 -16.96 -44.54 4.88
C SER A 1220 -15.53 -44.21 4.47
N ASN A 1221 -14.77 -43.57 5.39
CA ASN A 1221 -13.29 -43.58 5.46
C ASN A 1221 -12.75 -42.67 6.59
N SER A 1222 -13.34 -42.69 7.79
CA SER A 1222 -12.78 -42.04 8.99
C SER A 1222 -11.59 -42.82 9.59
N GLN A 1223 -10.56 -43.13 8.78
CA GLN A 1223 -9.31 -43.69 9.32
C GLN A 1223 -8.52 -42.62 10.09
N ASP A 1224 -8.47 -42.76 11.41
CA ASP A 1224 -7.35 -42.35 12.27
C ASP A 1224 -6.90 -40.86 12.22
N ILE A 1225 -7.80 -39.92 11.94
CA ILE A 1225 -7.47 -38.48 12.01
C ILE A 1225 -7.07 -38.05 13.44
N SER A 1226 -7.69 -38.62 14.47
CA SER A 1226 -7.30 -38.45 15.89
C SER A 1226 -5.86 -38.88 16.18
N SER A 1227 -5.27 -39.75 15.35
CA SER A 1227 -3.90 -40.22 15.53
C SER A 1227 -2.84 -39.20 15.09
N ASN A 1228 -3.16 -38.26 14.20
CA ASN A 1228 -2.13 -37.41 13.56
C ASN A 1228 -1.74 -36.18 14.38
N GLU A 1229 -2.68 -35.47 15.02
CA GLU A 1229 -2.32 -34.39 15.96
C GLU A 1229 -1.53 -34.95 17.17
N ALA A 1230 -1.87 -36.16 17.63
CA ALA A 1230 -1.11 -36.87 18.66
C ALA A 1230 0.30 -37.32 18.21
N LYS A 1231 0.49 -37.68 16.93
CA LYS A 1231 1.80 -38.04 16.37
C LYS A 1231 2.73 -36.83 16.26
N GLU A 1232 2.21 -35.65 15.92
CA GLU A 1232 3.05 -34.44 15.79
C GLU A 1232 3.58 -33.96 17.15
N GLN A 1233 2.81 -34.14 18.24
CA GLN A 1233 3.29 -33.84 19.60
C GLN A 1233 4.42 -34.76 20.07
N LYS A 1234 4.45 -36.04 19.65
CA LYS A 1234 5.53 -36.98 20.02
C LYS A 1234 6.89 -36.69 19.36
N ARG A 1235 6.97 -35.76 18.39
CA ARG A 1235 8.24 -35.39 17.73
C ARG A 1235 9.02 -34.24 18.41
N LYS A 1236 8.58 -33.74 19.57
CA LYS A 1236 9.27 -32.64 20.30
C LYS A 1236 9.48 -32.91 21.80
N GLN A 1237 9.87 -34.12 22.17
CA GLN A 1237 10.63 -34.33 23.41
C GLN A 1237 12.13 -34.12 23.13
N PRO A 1238 12.86 -33.34 23.96
CA PRO A 1238 14.31 -33.40 23.99
C PRO A 1238 14.78 -34.77 24.47
N ALA A 1239 15.98 -35.19 24.07
CA ALA A 1239 16.68 -36.28 24.73
C ALA A 1239 17.40 -35.73 25.98
N ASN A 1240 17.04 -36.29 27.16
CA ASN A 1240 17.43 -35.88 28.52
C ASN A 1240 16.82 -34.56 29.03
#